data_AF-A0A7C4WWY4-F1
#
_entry.id   AF-A0A7C4WWY4-F1
#
_cell.length_a   1.000
_cell.length_b   1.000
_cell.length_c   1.000
_cell.angle_alpha   90.00
_cell.angle_beta   90.00
_cell.angle_gamma   90.00
#
_symmetry.space_group_name_H-M   'P 1'
#
loop_
_entity.id
_entity.type
_entity.pdbx_description
1 polymer ?
#
loop_
_entity_poly.entity_id
_entity_poly.type
_entity_poly.pdbx_seq_one_letter_code
_entity_poly.pdbx_strand_id
1 'polypeptide(L)'
;MKTSSVAKRAGIVRPRGGLVNFGRKTPRPAAARNNPRNRYTLFSLRPHSPGSIAGGSGTVPSANGTREVMMKTANGSPFQPAVILAGAVSGAMLRLLRVILAGVRLAAFFGWLLICWTLVTGGTTVLFLARAGRQTRLGFGVTVMHWFMRGSCRIFGLEIEEIGERPYPGSLVVSNHRSYLDIAVLGGVVPTSFLAKAEVARWPLIGGGGAAAGVLFVRRGDHESGRRAADEVVAHLEAGLSVTNFPEGTTTQRAQPLPFKSGLFRRVAGKPIVIVPARIDYTDDRVAWVGDASFLPHLFGVATRLSSRVRVTYSQPIDAAQQPDADKLRDACYRAVCQPEPASERLEDRLRWLPRCWRRTASYSILGGRFRVKVFDQPGRWMGVGPLRRLHQDLLAVARESVDEMPGYGPFTGQRSAYANRVIAIAYDIATGEPVAFTAMVYLSVSLDERTSASFLDRQAPPEVVIHLGLTMIRRAFRGQRIQTPLFKKIFLLPMWNLKRLRFTVTNIAASPAGIGAVSDYFFNVYPEYRCQNTCQAFHREVAEQVLSRHRHEFGCSEKAVFEPRTFVVRGSNDPAGGGAYQFIKDDPVSRYRDEECNRYCREGLDYSGGDELFQVGEVDVIRSLWASRASRRRLRQKRKAQPPPELQANS
;
A
#
# COMPACT_ATOMS: atom_id res chain seq x y z
N MET A 1 3.38 57.69 -34.49
CA MET A 1 2.97 58.80 -33.60
C MET A 1 3.34 58.41 -32.17
N LYS A 2 4.44 58.95 -31.62
CA LYS A 2 4.48 60.07 -30.65
C LYS A 2 3.92 59.66 -29.26
N THR A 3 4.80 59.36 -28.29
CA THR A 3 5.24 60.22 -27.13
C THR A 3 4.13 60.45 -26.09
N SER A 4 4.26 60.27 -24.76
CA SER A 4 5.23 60.86 -23.80
C SER A 4 4.87 60.34 -22.37
N SER A 5 5.82 59.97 -21.52
CA SER A 5 6.39 60.71 -20.35
C SER A 5 5.41 61.08 -19.21
N VAL A 6 5.75 60.78 -17.95
CA VAL A 6 6.21 61.75 -16.92
C VAL A 6 6.58 61.01 -15.62
N ALA A 7 7.69 61.43 -15.02
CA ALA A 7 8.26 61.00 -13.74
C ALA A 7 8.05 62.04 -12.63
N LYS A 8 8.14 61.62 -11.35
CA LYS A 8 8.62 62.38 -10.14
C LYS A 8 8.63 61.38 -8.96
N ARG A 9 9.75 60.91 -8.36
CA ARG A 9 10.91 61.47 -7.59
C ARG A 9 10.61 62.03 -6.19
N ALA A 10 11.40 61.51 -5.22
CA ALA A 10 11.86 62.02 -3.90
C ALA A 10 11.37 61.17 -2.70
N GLY A 11 12.15 60.77 -1.68
CA GLY A 11 13.56 60.90 -1.29
C GLY A 11 13.81 60.03 -0.02
N ILE A 12 14.84 59.19 0.02
CA ILE A 12 16.08 59.28 0.84
C ILE A 12 15.91 59.77 2.29
N VAL A 13 16.18 58.89 3.29
CA VAL A 13 17.05 59.15 4.46
C VAL A 13 17.74 57.85 4.90
N ARG A 14 19.08 57.90 5.06
CA ARG A 14 19.96 56.93 5.76
C ARG A 14 20.32 57.47 7.15
N PRO A 15 20.87 56.64 8.04
CA PRO A 15 22.25 56.88 8.52
C PRO A 15 23.08 55.55 8.57
N ARG A 16 24.32 55.41 8.03
CA ARG A 16 25.67 55.80 8.54
C ARG A 16 25.81 55.62 10.06
N GLY A 17 26.77 54.91 10.65
CA GLY A 17 28.04 54.30 10.22
C GLY A 17 29.01 54.37 11.41
N GLY A 18 29.89 53.39 11.59
CA GLY A 18 30.94 53.43 12.63
C GLY A 18 31.86 52.21 12.62
N LEU A 19 33.04 52.37 12.01
CA LEU A 19 34.19 51.46 12.04
C LEU A 19 34.90 51.50 13.40
N VAL A 20 35.51 50.39 13.84
CA VAL A 20 36.91 50.36 14.31
C VAL A 20 37.52 48.98 14.01
N ASN A 21 38.76 49.00 13.50
CA ASN A 21 39.61 47.89 13.13
C ASN A 21 40.81 47.86 14.08
N PHE A 22 41.21 46.72 14.63
CA PHE A 22 42.57 46.48 15.15
C PHE A 22 42.89 44.98 15.11
N GLY A 23 43.95 44.63 14.38
CA GLY A 23 44.54 43.30 14.41
C GLY A 23 45.74 43.22 15.35
N ARG A 24 46.04 42.01 15.83
CA ARG A 24 47.36 41.33 15.77
C ARG A 24 47.48 40.17 16.76
N LYS A 25 48.05 39.07 16.25
CA LYS A 25 49.04 38.15 16.86
C LYS A 25 48.65 37.26 18.07
N THR A 26 48.48 35.96 17.77
CA THR A 26 49.10 34.74 18.38
C THR A 26 49.91 34.88 19.68
N PRO A 27 49.94 33.88 20.62
CA PRO A 27 50.45 32.52 20.31
C PRO A 27 49.88 31.31 21.11
N ARG A 28 50.29 30.11 20.67
CA ARG A 28 50.31 28.83 21.41
C ARG A 28 51.02 28.97 22.77
N PRO A 29 50.83 27.98 23.67
CA PRO A 29 51.97 27.09 23.93
C PRO A 29 51.62 25.60 23.95
N ALA A 30 52.67 24.80 23.86
CA ALA A 30 52.68 23.35 23.84
C ALA A 30 53.27 22.76 25.14
N ALA A 31 53.02 21.47 25.33
CA ALA A 31 53.80 20.47 26.10
C ALA A 31 53.72 20.53 27.65
N ALA A 32 53.34 19.42 28.31
CA ALA A 32 54.20 18.28 28.63
C ALA A 32 53.69 17.45 29.84
N ARG A 33 53.95 16.13 29.76
CA ARG A 33 54.28 15.17 30.86
C ARG A 33 53.17 14.46 31.68
N ASN A 34 53.14 13.15 31.41
CA ASN A 34 53.27 12.02 32.34
C ASN A 34 52.13 11.60 33.29
N ASN A 35 51.50 10.48 32.88
CA ASN A 35 51.14 9.27 33.64
C ASN A 35 51.91 9.11 34.99
N PRO A 36 51.31 8.57 36.07
CA PRO A 36 51.24 7.10 36.20
C PRO A 36 50.01 6.51 36.95
N ARG A 37 49.82 5.19 36.73
CA ARG A 37 49.27 4.13 37.62
C ARG A 37 47.75 3.92 37.63
N ASN A 38 47.30 2.85 36.95
CA ASN A 38 47.05 1.48 37.48
C ASN A 38 45.59 1.35 37.95
N ARG A 39 44.77 0.42 37.43
CA ARG A 39 44.98 -1.04 37.44
C ARG A 39 44.19 -1.78 36.33
N TYR A 40 44.94 -2.63 35.60
CA TYR A 40 44.69 -3.96 35.01
C TYR A 40 43.42 -4.21 34.13
N THR A 41 43.44 -4.41 32.79
CA THR A 41 44.27 -5.22 31.83
C THR A 41 43.80 -6.69 31.77
N LEU A 42 43.01 -7.14 30.76
CA LEU A 42 43.37 -7.71 29.42
C LEU A 42 43.40 -9.27 29.43
N PHE A 43 43.37 -10.10 28.37
CA PHE A 43 43.59 -10.06 26.90
C PHE A 43 43.05 -11.40 26.29
N SER A 44 42.46 -11.46 25.08
CA SER A 44 42.98 -11.88 23.73
C SER A 44 43.32 -13.36 23.42
N LEU A 45 42.60 -13.87 22.40
CA LEU A 45 42.94 -14.63 21.15
C LEU A 45 44.04 -15.73 21.07
N ARG A 46 43.59 -16.95 20.66
CA ARG A 46 44.09 -17.93 19.62
C ARG A 46 45.57 -18.46 19.65
N PRO A 47 46.02 -19.46 18.83
CA PRO A 47 45.54 -20.80 18.39
C PRO A 47 46.63 -21.96 18.37
N HIS A 48 46.24 -23.19 17.94
CA HIS A 48 46.99 -24.32 17.28
C HIS A 48 47.77 -25.47 18.03
N SER A 49 47.32 -26.72 17.76
CA SER A 49 47.90 -28.10 17.48
C SER A 49 49.34 -28.55 17.91
N PRO A 50 49.80 -29.83 17.69
CA PRO A 50 49.38 -31.20 18.15
C PRO A 50 50.55 -32.13 18.69
N GLY A 51 50.26 -33.36 19.18
CA GLY A 51 51.21 -34.50 19.44
C GLY A 51 51.69 -34.69 20.90
N SER A 52 52.09 -35.85 21.48
CA SER A 52 52.21 -37.28 21.11
C SER A 52 52.52 -38.15 22.38
N ILE A 53 51.94 -39.35 22.48
CA ILE A 53 52.47 -40.70 22.87
C ILE A 53 53.14 -40.99 24.26
N ALA A 54 52.85 -42.23 24.74
CA ALA A 54 53.53 -43.14 25.71
C ALA A 54 52.91 -43.22 27.11
N GLY A 55 52.71 -44.37 27.78
CA GLY A 55 53.01 -45.78 27.51
C GLY A 55 52.94 -46.60 28.83
N GLY A 56 52.60 -47.91 28.74
CA GLY A 56 52.70 -48.92 29.81
C GLY A 56 51.48 -49.09 30.72
N SER A 57 51.11 -50.25 31.30
CA SER A 57 51.35 -51.69 31.13
C SER A 57 50.73 -52.33 32.38
N GLY A 58 49.97 -53.44 32.29
CA GLY A 58 49.68 -54.26 33.48
C GLY A 58 48.27 -54.83 33.65
N THR A 59 48.09 -56.06 33.18
CA THR A 59 47.41 -57.21 33.83
C THR A 59 45.97 -57.09 34.37
N VAL A 60 45.11 -57.92 33.78
CA VAL A 60 43.76 -58.31 34.19
C VAL A 60 43.78 -59.13 35.49
N PRO A 61 42.79 -58.93 36.38
CA PRO A 61 42.00 -60.08 36.84
C PRO A 61 40.49 -59.87 36.70
N SER A 62 39.83 -61.01 36.59
CA SER A 62 38.41 -61.29 36.39
C SER A 62 37.48 -60.80 37.52
N ALA A 63 36.22 -60.63 37.12
CA ALA A 63 34.97 -60.71 37.90
C ALA A 63 34.38 -59.43 38.53
N ASN A 64 33.19 -59.10 38.00
CA ASN A 64 32.01 -58.50 38.63
C ASN A 64 32.10 -57.09 39.23
N GLY A 65 31.50 -56.13 38.52
CA GLY A 65 30.97 -54.89 39.10
C GLY A 65 31.15 -53.68 38.20
N THR A 66 30.23 -53.46 37.25
CA THR A 66 30.08 -52.19 36.54
C THR A 66 29.71 -51.08 37.54
N ARG A 67 30.69 -50.27 37.94
CA ARG A 67 30.46 -48.92 38.46
C ARG A 67 30.94 -47.92 37.40
N GLU A 68 30.00 -47.39 36.63
CA GLU A 68 30.22 -46.21 35.79
C GLU A 68 30.58 -45.01 36.69
N VAL A 69 31.77 -44.45 36.50
CA VAL A 69 32.16 -43.16 37.06
C VAL A 69 31.60 -42.06 36.15
N MET A 70 30.49 -41.45 36.57
CA MET A 70 29.81 -40.38 35.85
C MET A 70 30.40 -39.01 36.27
N MET A 71 31.13 -38.34 35.36
CA MET A 71 31.51 -36.92 35.53
C MET A 71 30.24 -36.05 35.50
N LYS A 72 29.96 -35.34 36.60
CA LYS A 72 28.85 -34.39 36.73
C LYS A 72 29.32 -32.97 36.38
N THR A 73 28.47 -32.22 35.68
CA THR A 73 28.57 -30.75 35.61
C THR A 73 28.04 -30.13 36.91
N ALA A 74 28.37 -28.87 37.18
CA ALA A 74 28.03 -28.17 38.43
C ALA A 74 26.52 -28.13 38.78
N ASN A 75 25.63 -28.48 37.84
CA ASN A 75 24.17 -28.60 38.06
C ASN A 75 23.60 -30.00 37.74
N GLY A 76 24.41 -31.06 37.72
CA GLY A 76 23.91 -32.44 37.79
C GLY A 76 23.12 -32.98 36.58
N SER A 77 23.05 -32.28 35.45
CA SER A 77 22.42 -32.79 34.22
C SER A 77 23.42 -33.54 33.31
N PRO A 78 23.02 -34.64 32.63
CA PRO A 78 23.91 -35.45 31.80
C PRO A 78 24.38 -34.71 30.53
N PHE A 79 25.67 -34.84 30.20
CA PHE A 79 26.31 -34.31 29.00
C PHE A 79 25.87 -35.13 27.78
N GLN A 80 25.11 -34.56 26.84
CA GLN A 80 24.62 -35.27 25.65
C GLN A 80 25.39 -34.89 24.37
N PRO A 81 26.46 -35.62 23.98
CA PRO A 81 27.21 -35.36 22.73
C PRO A 81 26.39 -35.59 21.45
N ALA A 82 25.30 -36.36 21.52
CA ALA A 82 24.44 -36.68 20.38
C ALA A 82 23.70 -35.45 19.79
N VAL A 83 23.37 -34.45 20.61
CA VAL A 83 22.64 -33.24 20.17
C VAL A 83 23.53 -32.35 19.29
N ILE A 84 24.82 -32.27 19.61
CA ILE A 84 25.80 -31.48 18.83
C ILE A 84 26.12 -32.18 17.50
N LEU A 85 26.26 -33.51 17.52
CA LEU A 85 26.53 -34.31 16.32
C LEU A 85 25.32 -34.31 15.36
N ALA A 86 24.09 -34.43 15.88
CA ALA A 86 22.87 -34.32 15.08
C ALA A 86 22.70 -32.93 14.45
N GLY A 87 22.96 -31.85 15.21
CA GLY A 87 22.94 -30.49 14.67
C GLY A 87 24.00 -30.23 13.59
N ALA A 88 25.18 -30.82 13.71
CA ALA A 88 26.25 -30.73 12.71
C ALA A 88 25.92 -31.50 11.42
N VAL A 89 25.35 -32.70 11.53
CA VAL A 89 24.90 -33.53 10.39
C VAL A 89 23.73 -32.84 9.65
N SER A 90 22.77 -32.25 10.38
CA SER A 90 21.69 -31.45 9.78
C SER A 90 22.22 -30.21 9.04
N GLY A 91 23.24 -29.53 9.59
CA GLY A 91 23.85 -28.37 8.96
C GLY A 91 24.63 -28.69 7.68
N ALA A 92 25.39 -29.79 7.67
CA ALA A 92 26.13 -30.24 6.48
C ALA A 92 25.19 -30.68 5.35
N MET A 93 24.13 -31.42 5.69
CA MET A 93 23.13 -31.85 4.72
C MET A 93 22.36 -30.66 4.11
N LEU A 94 21.99 -29.67 4.90
CA LEU A 94 21.38 -28.42 4.41
C LEU A 94 22.31 -27.63 3.47
N ARG A 95 23.62 -27.61 3.73
CA ARG A 95 24.61 -26.98 2.84
C ARG A 95 24.69 -27.71 1.50
N LEU A 96 24.74 -29.04 1.52
CA LEU A 96 24.76 -29.86 0.31
C LEU A 96 23.51 -29.64 -0.55
N LEU A 97 22.32 -29.64 0.05
CA LEU A 97 21.06 -29.37 -0.66
C LEU A 97 21.05 -27.99 -1.32
N ARG A 98 21.60 -26.96 -0.66
CA ARG A 98 21.72 -25.61 -1.22
C ARG A 98 22.69 -25.53 -2.40
N VAL A 99 23.78 -26.29 -2.37
CA VAL A 99 24.72 -26.40 -3.50
C VAL A 99 24.07 -27.08 -4.69
N ILE A 100 23.32 -28.16 -4.47
CA ILE A 100 22.55 -28.85 -5.52
C ILE A 100 21.52 -27.89 -6.13
N LEU A 101 20.77 -27.17 -5.29
CA LEU A 101 19.81 -26.15 -5.75
C LEU A 101 20.49 -25.07 -6.61
N ALA A 102 21.66 -24.58 -6.20
CA ALA A 102 22.43 -23.61 -6.96
C ALA A 102 22.84 -24.16 -8.34
N GLY A 103 23.31 -25.41 -8.40
CA GLY A 103 23.64 -26.09 -9.65
C GLY A 103 22.44 -26.19 -10.59
N VAL A 104 21.29 -26.65 -10.09
CA VAL A 104 20.03 -26.75 -10.87
C VAL A 104 19.59 -25.37 -11.40
N ARG A 105 19.67 -24.33 -10.57
CA ARG A 105 19.29 -22.97 -10.97
C ARG A 105 20.21 -22.37 -12.01
N LEU A 106 21.52 -22.59 -11.88
CA LEU A 106 22.49 -22.13 -12.88
C LEU A 106 22.24 -22.84 -14.22
N ALA A 107 22.04 -24.16 -14.22
CA ALA A 107 21.68 -24.90 -15.42
C ALA A 107 20.38 -24.38 -16.06
N ALA A 108 19.33 -24.17 -15.26
CA ALA A 108 18.08 -23.59 -15.71
C ALA A 108 18.25 -22.17 -16.27
N PHE A 109 19.08 -21.33 -15.64
CA PHE A 109 19.37 -19.97 -16.10
C PHE A 109 20.07 -19.96 -17.46
N PHE A 110 21.09 -20.80 -17.66
CA PHE A 110 21.78 -20.89 -18.96
C PHE A 110 20.89 -21.47 -20.06
N GLY A 111 20.06 -22.46 -19.74
CA GLY A 111 19.03 -22.96 -20.67
C GLY A 111 18.04 -21.87 -21.06
N TRP A 112 17.56 -21.11 -20.08
CA TRP A 112 16.65 -19.98 -20.31
C TRP A 112 17.29 -18.85 -21.12
N LEU A 113 18.55 -18.51 -20.83
CA LEU A 113 19.34 -17.55 -21.60
C LEU A 113 19.44 -17.97 -23.07
N LEU A 114 19.74 -19.24 -23.35
CA LEU A 114 19.87 -19.74 -24.73
C LEU A 114 18.55 -19.67 -25.50
N ILE A 115 17.43 -20.01 -24.85
CA ILE A 115 16.09 -19.91 -25.44
C ILE A 115 15.78 -18.44 -25.80
N CYS A 116 15.92 -17.53 -24.84
CA CYS A 116 15.63 -16.11 -25.06
C CYS A 116 16.58 -15.48 -26.09
N TRP A 117 17.86 -15.87 -26.08
CA TRP A 117 18.85 -15.41 -27.05
C TRP A 117 18.49 -15.87 -28.47
N THR A 118 18.07 -17.12 -28.63
CA THR A 118 17.59 -17.65 -29.92
C THR A 118 16.34 -16.92 -30.39
N LEU A 119 15.39 -16.65 -29.49
CA LEU A 119 14.19 -15.89 -29.82
C LEU A 119 14.51 -14.45 -30.23
N VAL A 120 15.41 -13.76 -29.52
CA VAL A 120 15.72 -12.37 -29.81
C VAL A 120 16.46 -12.24 -31.14
N THR A 121 17.46 -13.10 -31.39
CA THR A 121 18.25 -13.05 -32.63
C THR A 121 17.48 -13.59 -33.84
N GLY A 122 16.80 -14.74 -33.69
CA GLY A 122 15.96 -15.32 -34.73
C GLY A 122 14.76 -14.43 -35.07
N GLY A 123 14.03 -13.95 -34.06
CA GLY A 123 12.88 -13.07 -34.25
C GLY A 123 13.25 -11.72 -34.85
N THR A 124 14.36 -11.10 -34.41
CA THR A 124 14.83 -9.86 -35.05
C THR A 124 15.30 -10.07 -36.49
N THR A 125 15.92 -11.22 -36.80
CA THR A 125 16.29 -11.59 -38.17
C THR A 125 15.05 -11.78 -39.05
N VAL A 126 14.05 -12.53 -38.58
CA VAL A 126 12.77 -12.72 -39.30
C VAL A 126 12.07 -11.38 -39.54
N LEU A 127 11.97 -10.53 -38.51
CA LEU A 127 11.36 -9.21 -38.65
C LEU A 127 12.17 -8.29 -39.58
N PHE A 128 13.49 -8.41 -39.60
CA PHE A 128 14.35 -7.69 -40.54
C PHE A 128 14.09 -8.14 -41.99
N LEU A 129 14.06 -9.45 -42.23
CA LEU A 129 13.74 -10.02 -43.55
C LEU A 129 12.32 -9.67 -44.01
N ALA A 130 11.37 -9.60 -43.07
CA ALA A 130 9.99 -9.13 -43.31
C ALA A 130 9.87 -7.60 -43.47
N ARG A 131 10.99 -6.86 -43.49
CA ARG A 131 11.04 -5.39 -43.58
C ARG A 131 10.21 -4.66 -42.52
N ALA A 132 10.04 -5.28 -41.34
CA ALA A 132 9.35 -4.65 -40.23
C ALA A 132 10.09 -3.38 -39.78
N GLY A 133 9.31 -2.36 -39.43
CA GLY A 133 9.83 -1.08 -38.95
C GLY A 133 10.78 -1.25 -37.76
N ARG A 134 11.74 -0.32 -37.61
CA ARG A 134 12.72 -0.33 -36.51
C ARG A 134 12.03 -0.42 -35.14
N GLN A 135 10.92 0.30 -34.95
CA GLN A 135 10.16 0.29 -33.70
C GLN A 135 9.57 -1.08 -33.37
N THR A 136 9.01 -1.79 -34.37
CA THR A 136 8.48 -3.15 -34.18
C THR A 136 9.57 -4.13 -33.76
N ARG A 137 10.75 -4.05 -34.40
CA ARG A 137 11.91 -4.88 -34.05
C ARG A 137 12.41 -4.61 -32.62
N LEU A 138 12.52 -3.34 -32.24
CA LEU A 138 12.92 -2.94 -30.88
C LEU A 138 11.88 -3.37 -29.84
N GLY A 139 10.59 -3.18 -30.10
CA GLY A 139 9.51 -3.60 -29.20
C GLY A 139 9.49 -5.11 -28.97
N PHE A 140 9.74 -5.90 -30.02
CA PHE A 140 9.93 -7.35 -29.90
C PHE A 140 11.14 -7.68 -29.01
N GLY A 141 12.28 -7.05 -29.26
CA GLY A 141 13.49 -7.24 -28.46
C GLY A 141 13.30 -6.90 -26.97
N VAL A 142 12.70 -5.75 -26.67
CA VAL A 142 12.34 -5.33 -25.30
C VAL A 142 11.39 -6.33 -24.64
N THR A 143 10.43 -6.86 -25.40
CA THR A 143 9.51 -7.88 -24.91
C THR A 143 10.28 -9.15 -24.54
N VAL A 144 11.10 -9.71 -25.44
CA VAL A 144 11.90 -10.91 -25.15
C VAL A 144 12.83 -10.70 -23.95
N MET A 145 13.44 -9.51 -23.83
CA MET A 145 14.26 -9.14 -22.69
C MET A 145 13.46 -9.12 -21.39
N HIS A 146 12.24 -8.57 -21.41
CA HIS A 146 11.34 -8.60 -20.25
C HIS A 146 11.04 -10.04 -19.80
N TRP A 147 10.72 -10.94 -20.74
CA TRP A 147 10.52 -12.36 -20.46
C TRP A 147 11.78 -13.02 -19.89
N PHE A 148 12.94 -12.73 -20.48
CA PHE A 148 14.23 -13.21 -20.00
C PHE A 148 14.44 -12.83 -18.53
N MET A 149 14.39 -11.53 -18.23
CA MET A 149 14.61 -10.99 -16.88
C MET A 149 13.60 -11.53 -15.85
N ARG A 150 12.32 -11.61 -16.24
CA ARG A 150 11.25 -12.18 -15.39
C ARG A 150 11.48 -13.66 -15.09
N GLY A 151 11.91 -14.44 -16.07
CA GLY A 151 12.27 -15.85 -15.89
C GLY A 151 13.50 -16.02 -15.00
N SER A 152 14.55 -15.23 -15.22
CA SER A 152 15.76 -15.25 -14.39
C SER A 152 15.44 -14.95 -12.92
N CYS A 153 14.59 -13.96 -12.64
CA CYS A 153 14.15 -13.67 -11.27
C CYS A 153 13.50 -14.89 -10.60
N ARG A 154 12.63 -15.61 -11.31
CA ARG A 154 11.98 -16.83 -10.79
C ARG A 154 12.97 -17.96 -10.55
N ILE A 155 13.91 -18.18 -11.48
CA ILE A 155 14.95 -19.22 -11.36
C ILE A 155 15.78 -18.98 -10.11
N PHE A 156 16.18 -17.74 -9.84
CA PHE A 156 16.96 -17.39 -8.65
C PHE A 156 16.12 -17.19 -7.36
N GLY A 157 14.80 -17.42 -7.41
CA GLY A 157 13.93 -17.28 -6.24
C GLY A 157 13.82 -15.85 -5.72
N LEU A 158 13.86 -14.85 -6.61
CA LEU A 158 13.64 -13.44 -6.26
C LEU A 158 12.14 -13.18 -6.06
N GLU A 159 11.74 -12.92 -4.83
CA GLU A 159 10.40 -12.50 -4.46
C GLU A 159 10.31 -10.97 -4.59
N ILE A 160 9.79 -10.50 -5.73
CA ILE A 160 9.69 -9.06 -6.00
C ILE A 160 8.37 -8.53 -5.43
N GLU A 161 8.46 -7.64 -4.45
CA GLU A 161 7.36 -6.85 -3.90
C GLU A 161 7.34 -5.48 -4.57
N GLU A 162 6.28 -5.16 -5.30
CA GLU A 162 6.11 -3.85 -5.94
C GLU A 162 5.15 -2.98 -5.13
N ILE A 163 5.61 -1.80 -4.75
CA ILE A 163 4.88 -0.73 -4.06
C ILE A 163 4.87 0.48 -5.00
N GLY A 164 3.79 1.25 -5.11
CA GLY A 164 3.76 2.38 -6.07
C GLY A 164 3.33 1.99 -7.50
N GLU A 165 3.03 2.99 -8.34
CA GLU A 165 2.39 2.72 -9.66
C GLU A 165 3.41 2.21 -10.63
N ARG A 166 3.09 1.07 -11.26
CA ARG A 166 3.94 0.58 -12.32
C ARG A 166 4.04 1.64 -13.41
N PRO A 167 5.25 1.92 -13.91
CA PRO A 167 5.46 2.85 -14.99
C PRO A 167 4.60 2.47 -16.22
N TYR A 168 3.95 3.46 -16.83
CA TYR A 168 3.24 3.27 -18.09
C TYR A 168 4.25 3.00 -19.23
N PRO A 169 3.85 2.30 -20.30
CA PRO A 169 4.69 2.19 -21.50
C PRO A 169 5.14 3.56 -22.02
N GLY A 170 6.41 3.69 -22.42
CA GLY A 170 6.99 4.95 -22.91
C GLY A 170 7.47 5.90 -21.82
N SER A 171 7.53 5.46 -20.56
CA SER A 171 8.05 6.26 -19.45
C SER A 171 9.54 6.07 -19.20
N LEU A 172 10.18 7.10 -18.64
CA LEU A 172 11.57 7.03 -18.17
C LEU A 172 11.57 6.61 -16.70
N VAL A 173 11.98 5.38 -16.42
CA VAL A 173 12.16 4.89 -15.04
C VAL A 173 13.51 5.32 -14.53
N VAL A 174 13.55 6.00 -13.39
CA VAL A 174 14.79 6.46 -12.75
C VAL A 174 14.94 5.78 -11.40
N SER A 175 15.98 4.97 -11.23
CA SER A 175 16.19 4.20 -9.99
C SER A 175 17.56 4.38 -9.37
N ASN A 176 17.66 4.14 -8.06
CA ASN A 176 18.94 3.85 -7.40
C ASN A 176 19.54 2.55 -7.93
N HIS A 177 20.87 2.42 -7.83
CA HIS A 177 21.60 1.23 -8.27
C HIS A 177 22.41 0.62 -7.13
N ARG A 178 22.01 -0.57 -6.69
CA ARG A 178 22.56 -1.34 -5.58
C ARG A 178 23.27 -2.62 -6.05
N SER A 179 22.81 -3.23 -7.15
CA SER A 179 23.27 -4.55 -7.59
C SER A 179 23.12 -4.73 -9.09
N TYR A 180 23.91 -5.64 -9.69
CA TYR A 180 23.62 -6.08 -11.07
C TYR A 180 22.22 -6.73 -11.19
N LEU A 181 21.68 -7.27 -10.08
CA LEU A 181 20.34 -7.83 -10.02
C LEU A 181 19.23 -6.79 -10.25
N ASP A 182 19.50 -5.50 -10.05
CA ASP A 182 18.52 -4.43 -10.27
C ASP A 182 17.98 -4.44 -11.70
N ILE A 183 18.85 -4.78 -12.66
CA ILE A 183 18.49 -4.90 -14.08
C ILE A 183 17.48 -6.02 -14.29
N ALA A 184 17.71 -7.18 -13.64
CA ALA A 184 16.79 -8.31 -13.71
C ALA A 184 15.46 -8.01 -13.00
N VAL A 185 15.53 -7.37 -11.83
CA VAL A 185 14.36 -6.99 -11.03
C VAL A 185 13.49 -6.01 -11.80
N LEU A 186 14.02 -4.85 -12.22
CA LEU A 186 13.25 -3.84 -12.94
C LEU A 186 12.83 -4.34 -14.33
N GLY A 187 13.71 -5.02 -15.05
CA GLY A 187 13.41 -5.56 -16.38
C GLY A 187 12.37 -6.68 -16.33
N GLY A 188 12.25 -7.40 -15.21
CA GLY A 188 11.26 -8.45 -15.01
C GLY A 188 9.87 -7.96 -14.59
N VAL A 189 9.75 -6.70 -14.15
CA VAL A 189 8.48 -6.07 -13.73
C VAL A 189 8.01 -4.98 -14.69
N VAL A 190 8.92 -4.31 -15.40
CA VAL A 190 8.63 -3.32 -16.45
C VAL A 190 9.28 -3.75 -17.76
N PRO A 191 8.54 -3.85 -18.87
CA PRO A 191 9.12 -4.02 -20.19
C PRO A 191 9.90 -2.75 -20.59
N THR A 192 11.22 -2.80 -20.45
CA THR A 192 12.08 -1.62 -20.56
C THR A 192 13.43 -1.96 -21.18
N SER A 193 14.03 -0.99 -21.88
CA SER A 193 15.44 -1.03 -22.23
C SER A 193 16.30 -0.31 -21.18
N PHE A 194 17.61 -0.57 -21.20
CA PHE A 194 18.55 -0.04 -20.20
C PHE A 194 19.67 0.75 -20.84
N LEU A 195 20.20 1.73 -20.08
CA LEU A 195 21.45 2.39 -20.39
C LEU A 195 22.61 1.60 -19.75
N ALA A 196 23.52 1.06 -20.56
CA ALA A 196 24.63 0.22 -20.12
C ALA A 196 25.99 0.84 -20.51
N LYS A 197 27.07 0.38 -19.86
CA LYS A 197 28.43 0.81 -20.24
C LYS A 197 28.86 0.13 -21.54
N ALA A 198 29.64 0.84 -22.36
CA ALA A 198 30.12 0.32 -23.64
C ALA A 198 30.92 -0.99 -23.52
N GLU A 199 31.58 -1.25 -22.39
CA GLU A 199 32.31 -2.50 -22.17
C GLU A 199 31.39 -3.73 -22.09
N VAL A 200 30.13 -3.54 -21.65
CA VAL A 200 29.12 -4.60 -21.60
C VAL A 200 28.74 -5.07 -23.01
N ALA A 201 28.86 -4.21 -24.02
CA ALA A 201 28.62 -4.58 -25.41
C ALA A 201 29.59 -5.65 -25.92
N ARG A 202 30.76 -5.81 -25.28
CA ARG A 202 31.77 -6.81 -25.65
C ARG A 202 31.56 -8.16 -24.98
N TRP A 203 30.58 -8.28 -24.08
CA TRP A 203 30.34 -9.54 -23.37
C TRP A 203 29.70 -10.58 -24.30
N PRO A 204 30.23 -11.82 -24.35
CA PRO A 204 29.65 -12.88 -25.18
C PRO A 204 28.17 -13.10 -24.85
N LEU A 205 27.34 -13.27 -25.88
CA LEU A 205 25.87 -13.43 -25.83
C LEU A 205 25.09 -12.20 -25.31
N ILE A 206 25.56 -11.55 -24.26
CA ILE A 206 24.92 -10.41 -23.60
C ILE A 206 24.98 -9.15 -24.47
N GLY A 207 26.13 -8.87 -25.11
CA GLY A 207 26.30 -7.68 -25.93
C GLY A 207 25.36 -7.64 -27.14
N GLY A 208 25.42 -8.67 -27.99
CA GLY A 208 24.59 -8.76 -29.20
C GLY A 208 23.09 -8.91 -28.88
N GLY A 209 22.73 -9.74 -27.91
CA GLY A 209 21.34 -9.90 -27.47
C GLY A 209 20.78 -8.63 -26.81
N GLY A 210 21.61 -7.94 -26.03
CA GLY A 210 21.27 -6.65 -25.44
C GLY A 210 21.03 -5.56 -26.50
N ALA A 211 21.89 -5.46 -27.51
CA ALA A 211 21.69 -4.52 -28.61
C ALA A 211 20.37 -4.80 -29.37
N ALA A 212 20.09 -6.07 -29.67
CA ALA A 212 18.83 -6.48 -30.30
C ALA A 212 17.60 -6.19 -29.43
N ALA A 213 17.79 -6.16 -28.11
CA ALA A 213 16.77 -5.80 -27.12
C ALA A 213 16.69 -4.30 -26.78
N GLY A 214 17.42 -3.45 -27.50
CA GLY A 214 17.37 -2.00 -27.33
C GLY A 214 18.21 -1.45 -26.17
N VAL A 215 19.18 -2.22 -25.64
CA VAL A 215 20.16 -1.70 -24.68
C VAL A 215 21.01 -0.62 -25.33
N LEU A 216 21.10 0.53 -24.67
CA LEU A 216 21.79 1.72 -25.15
C LEU A 216 23.16 1.81 -24.47
N PHE A 217 24.24 1.79 -25.24
CA PHE A 217 25.61 1.73 -24.71
C PHE A 217 26.28 3.10 -24.64
N VAL A 218 26.87 3.43 -23.49
CA VAL A 218 27.57 4.70 -23.23
C VAL A 218 29.03 4.48 -22.86
N ARG A 219 29.94 5.21 -23.50
CA ARG A 219 31.37 5.27 -23.12
C ARG A 219 31.58 6.34 -22.04
N ARG A 220 32.19 5.96 -20.91
CA ARG A 220 32.51 6.90 -19.82
C ARG A 220 33.63 7.86 -20.26
N GLY A 221 33.51 9.14 -19.89
CA GLY A 221 34.48 10.19 -20.26
C GLY A 221 34.28 10.75 -21.67
N ASP A 222 33.39 10.17 -22.48
CA ASP A 222 33.07 10.62 -23.82
C ASP A 222 31.71 11.35 -23.80
N HIS A 223 31.79 12.68 -23.79
CA HIS A 223 30.61 13.55 -23.77
C HIS A 223 29.71 13.37 -25.00
N GLU A 224 30.30 13.06 -26.15
CA GLU A 224 29.54 12.89 -27.39
C GLU A 224 28.77 11.57 -27.38
N SER A 225 29.42 10.48 -26.94
CA SER A 225 28.75 9.19 -26.72
C SER A 225 27.58 9.31 -25.74
N GLY A 226 27.78 10.05 -24.64
CA GLY A 226 26.71 10.32 -23.67
C GLY A 226 25.54 11.10 -24.26
N ARG A 227 25.82 12.10 -25.11
CA ARG A 227 24.77 12.88 -25.80
C ARG A 227 23.98 12.02 -26.78
N ARG A 228 24.65 11.23 -27.62
CA ARG A 228 24.01 10.33 -28.58
C ARG A 228 23.10 9.32 -27.88
N ALA A 229 23.56 8.72 -26.79
CA ALA A 229 22.73 7.79 -26.04
C ALA A 229 21.51 8.46 -25.40
N ALA A 230 21.65 9.69 -24.87
CA ALA A 230 20.51 10.45 -24.36
C ALA A 230 19.51 10.81 -25.47
N ASP A 231 19.98 11.12 -26.68
CA ASP A 231 19.14 11.31 -27.87
C ASP A 231 18.37 10.02 -28.22
N GLU A 232 19.02 8.86 -28.15
CA GLU A 232 18.37 7.56 -28.39
C GLU A 232 17.35 7.20 -27.31
N VAL A 233 17.61 7.53 -26.04
CA VAL A 233 16.63 7.38 -24.95
C VAL A 233 15.36 8.16 -25.26
N VAL A 234 15.49 9.44 -25.65
CA VAL A 234 14.33 10.25 -26.05
C VAL A 234 13.58 9.61 -27.20
N ALA A 235 14.27 9.13 -28.23
CA ALA A 235 13.63 8.48 -29.37
C ALA A 235 12.90 7.18 -28.99
N HIS A 236 13.39 6.43 -28.00
CA HIS A 236 12.68 5.24 -27.48
C HIS A 236 11.40 5.64 -26.75
N LEU A 237 11.48 6.65 -25.89
CA LEU A 237 10.34 7.16 -25.13
C LEU A 237 9.25 7.71 -26.06
N GLU A 238 9.62 8.49 -27.07
CA GLU A 238 8.71 9.00 -28.11
C GLU A 238 8.08 7.89 -28.95
N ALA A 239 8.76 6.75 -29.11
CA ALA A 239 8.23 5.55 -29.75
C ALA A 239 7.36 4.67 -28.82
N GLY A 240 7.09 5.11 -27.59
CA GLY A 240 6.30 4.36 -26.60
C GLY A 240 7.05 3.22 -25.91
N LEU A 241 8.39 3.17 -26.05
CA LEU A 241 9.24 2.19 -25.37
C LEU A 241 9.78 2.78 -24.06
N SER A 242 9.53 2.11 -22.94
CA SER A 242 10.04 2.56 -21.64
C SER A 242 11.55 2.36 -21.53
N VAL A 243 12.24 3.28 -20.88
CA VAL A 243 13.68 3.21 -20.65
C VAL A 243 13.95 3.30 -19.15
N THR A 244 14.81 2.43 -18.63
CA THR A 244 15.28 2.45 -17.25
C THR A 244 16.70 2.98 -17.19
N ASN A 245 16.89 4.00 -16.36
CA ASN A 245 18.18 4.63 -16.13
C ASN A 245 18.55 4.62 -14.64
N PHE A 246 19.83 4.40 -14.38
CA PHE A 246 20.45 4.44 -13.06
C PHE A 246 21.41 5.65 -13.00
N PRO A 247 20.94 6.85 -12.58
CA PRO A 247 21.69 8.09 -12.81
C PRO A 247 22.94 8.25 -11.95
N GLU A 248 23.11 7.41 -10.92
CA GLU A 248 24.37 7.29 -10.16
C GLU A 248 25.53 6.85 -11.09
N GLY A 249 25.20 6.04 -12.09
CA GLY A 249 26.12 5.47 -13.05
C GLY A 249 27.05 4.40 -12.48
N THR A 250 26.86 3.98 -11.22
CA THR A 250 27.60 2.92 -10.52
C THR A 250 26.75 2.34 -9.39
N THR A 251 27.13 1.19 -8.83
CA THR A 251 26.49 0.61 -7.64
C THR A 251 27.04 1.22 -6.35
N THR A 252 26.22 1.30 -5.29
CA THR A 252 26.62 1.84 -3.98
C THR A 252 26.12 0.97 -2.81
N GLN A 253 26.89 0.99 -1.71
CA GLN A 253 26.58 0.30 -0.45
C GLN A 253 25.82 1.20 0.53
N ARG A 254 25.75 2.50 0.25
CA ARG A 254 25.11 3.50 1.10
C ARG A 254 23.59 3.28 1.15
N ALA A 255 23.00 3.56 2.30
CA ALA A 255 21.54 3.52 2.49
C ALA A 255 20.79 4.54 1.62
N GLN A 256 21.48 5.62 1.22
CA GLN A 256 20.99 6.59 0.26
C GLN A 256 21.76 6.48 -1.07
N PRO A 257 21.10 6.72 -2.21
CA PRO A 257 21.76 6.74 -3.53
C PRO A 257 22.82 7.84 -3.61
N LEU A 258 23.83 7.61 -4.44
CA LEU A 258 24.82 8.62 -4.83
C LEU A 258 24.16 9.77 -5.61
N PRO A 259 24.79 10.96 -5.65
CA PRO A 259 24.27 12.07 -6.44
C PRO A 259 24.03 11.68 -7.90
N PHE A 260 22.85 12.01 -8.41
CA PHE A 260 22.47 11.72 -9.79
C PHE A 260 23.26 12.59 -10.78
N LYS A 261 23.66 12.02 -11.91
CA LYS A 261 24.29 12.76 -13.01
C LYS A 261 23.24 13.48 -13.85
N SER A 262 23.50 14.73 -14.22
CA SER A 262 22.54 15.59 -14.95
C SER A 262 22.41 15.30 -16.45
N GLY A 263 23.28 14.47 -17.04
CA GLY A 263 23.38 14.28 -18.49
C GLY A 263 22.05 13.95 -19.19
N LEU A 264 21.34 12.91 -18.72
CA LEU A 264 20.05 12.53 -19.30
C LEU A 264 18.94 13.56 -18.99
N PHE A 265 18.93 14.11 -17.76
CA PHE A 265 17.95 15.12 -17.35
C PHE A 265 17.98 16.37 -18.21
N ARG A 266 19.17 16.82 -18.65
CA ARG A 266 19.34 17.92 -19.61
C ARG A 266 18.66 17.66 -20.96
N ARG A 267 18.40 16.41 -21.31
CA ARG A 267 17.80 16.04 -22.60
C ARG A 267 16.30 15.82 -22.55
N VAL A 268 15.77 15.48 -21.37
CA VAL A 268 14.33 15.24 -21.16
C VAL A 268 13.61 16.44 -20.53
N ALA A 269 14.32 17.37 -19.88
CA ALA A 269 13.72 18.56 -19.29
C ALA A 269 12.96 19.39 -20.33
N GLY A 270 11.74 19.81 -19.99
CA GLY A 270 10.85 20.57 -20.87
C GLY A 270 10.19 19.75 -21.99
N LYS A 271 10.42 18.43 -22.07
CA LYS A 271 9.79 17.56 -23.07
C LYS A 271 8.56 16.84 -22.51
N PRO A 272 7.59 16.42 -23.35
CA PRO A 272 6.41 15.65 -22.93
C PRO A 272 6.78 14.19 -22.57
N ILE A 273 7.65 14.02 -21.57
CA ILE A 273 8.18 12.76 -21.08
C ILE A 273 7.80 12.62 -19.61
N VAL A 274 7.17 11.50 -19.27
CA VAL A 274 6.87 11.16 -17.88
C VAL A 274 8.04 10.38 -17.29
N ILE A 275 8.59 10.89 -16.19
CA ILE A 275 9.62 10.24 -15.40
C ILE A 275 8.97 9.55 -14.20
N VAL A 276 9.26 8.26 -13.99
CA VAL A 276 8.79 7.51 -12.81
C VAL A 276 9.99 7.18 -11.93
N PRO A 277 10.18 7.91 -10.81
CA PRO A 277 11.22 7.56 -9.85
C PRO A 277 10.88 6.22 -9.17
N ALA A 278 11.87 5.34 -9.06
CA ALA A 278 11.76 4.04 -8.43
C ALA A 278 12.89 3.85 -7.40
N ARG A 279 12.62 3.10 -6.34
CA ARG A 279 13.62 2.70 -5.36
C ARG A 279 13.64 1.18 -5.22
N ILE A 280 14.82 0.59 -5.29
CA ILE A 280 15.06 -0.81 -5.02
C ILE A 280 15.72 -0.96 -3.64
N ASP A 281 15.08 -1.75 -2.79
CA ASP A 281 15.60 -2.15 -1.49
C ASP A 281 15.63 -3.67 -1.37
N TYR A 282 16.76 -4.21 -0.91
CA TYR A 282 16.92 -5.65 -0.63
C TYR A 282 16.68 -5.89 0.86
N THR A 283 15.88 -6.91 1.22
CA THR A 283 15.64 -7.21 2.64
C THR A 283 16.88 -7.78 3.35
N ASP A 284 17.81 -8.36 2.58
CA ASP A 284 19.12 -8.81 3.04
C ASP A 284 20.18 -8.20 2.11
N ASP A 285 21.02 -7.32 2.66
CA ASP A 285 22.07 -6.62 1.91
C ASP A 285 23.07 -7.56 1.24
N ARG A 286 23.19 -8.82 1.71
CA ARG A 286 24.04 -9.86 1.10
C ARG A 286 23.58 -10.30 -0.28
N VAL A 287 22.37 -9.93 -0.69
CA VAL A 287 21.83 -10.18 -2.05
C VAL A 287 22.29 -9.08 -3.02
N ALA A 288 22.64 -7.90 -2.52
CA ALA A 288 23.14 -6.81 -3.35
C ALA A 288 24.63 -7.01 -3.64
N TRP A 289 25.01 -6.91 -4.92
CA TRP A 289 26.40 -6.99 -5.34
C TRP A 289 27.08 -5.64 -5.14
N VAL A 290 27.91 -5.53 -4.09
CA VAL A 290 28.52 -4.26 -3.72
C VAL A 290 30.00 -4.39 -3.35
N GLY A 291 30.76 -3.31 -3.58
CA GLY A 291 32.20 -3.23 -3.30
C GLY A 291 33.02 -4.02 -4.32
N ASP A 292 34.12 -4.62 -3.87
CA ASP A 292 35.05 -5.40 -4.69
C ASP A 292 34.69 -6.89 -4.77
N ALA A 293 33.41 -7.23 -4.53
CA ALA A 293 32.96 -8.61 -4.56
C ALA A 293 33.12 -9.22 -5.97
N SER A 294 33.75 -10.39 -6.08
CA SER A 294 33.82 -11.10 -7.36
C SER A 294 32.42 -11.55 -7.81
N PHE A 295 32.12 -11.40 -9.10
CA PHE A 295 30.81 -11.70 -9.67
C PHE A 295 30.37 -13.17 -9.48
N LEU A 296 31.24 -14.13 -9.82
CA LEU A 296 30.89 -15.56 -9.78
C LEU A 296 30.59 -16.08 -8.36
N PRO A 297 31.42 -15.79 -7.32
CA PRO A 297 31.08 -16.16 -5.95
C PRO A 297 29.77 -15.55 -5.46
N HIS A 298 29.50 -14.28 -5.82
CA HIS A 298 28.24 -13.63 -5.44
C HIS A 298 27.04 -14.29 -6.12
N LEU A 299 27.12 -14.56 -7.43
CA LEU A 299 26.05 -15.23 -8.18
C LEU A 299 25.75 -16.62 -7.60
N PHE A 300 26.78 -17.39 -7.27
CA PHE A 300 26.63 -18.68 -6.62
C PHE A 300 25.97 -18.53 -5.23
N GLY A 301 26.41 -17.54 -4.45
CA GLY A 301 25.79 -17.18 -3.17
C GLY A 301 24.29 -16.93 -3.30
N VAL A 302 23.86 -16.11 -4.26
CA VAL A 302 22.44 -15.85 -4.54
C VAL A 302 21.72 -17.13 -4.95
N ALA A 303 22.32 -17.96 -5.81
CA ALA A 303 21.72 -19.21 -6.28
C ALA A 303 21.46 -20.23 -5.17
N THR A 304 22.28 -20.25 -4.11
CA THR A 304 22.12 -21.14 -2.95
C THR A 304 20.99 -20.74 -1.98
N ARG A 305 20.43 -19.53 -2.10
CA ARG A 305 19.38 -19.03 -1.19
C ARG A 305 18.02 -19.60 -1.57
N LEU A 306 17.19 -20.00 -0.61
CA LEU A 306 15.84 -20.50 -0.94
C LEU A 306 14.99 -19.44 -1.64
N SER A 307 14.89 -18.25 -1.06
CA SER A 307 14.35 -17.06 -1.71
C SER A 307 15.06 -15.79 -1.22
N SER A 308 14.91 -14.72 -1.99
CA SER A 308 15.40 -13.39 -1.65
C SER A 308 14.33 -12.36 -1.95
N ARG A 309 13.90 -11.61 -0.95
CA ARG A 309 12.87 -10.59 -1.13
C ARG A 309 13.50 -9.27 -1.57
N VAL A 310 12.96 -8.72 -2.64
CA VAL A 310 13.37 -7.43 -3.19
C VAL A 310 12.14 -6.55 -3.27
N ARG A 311 12.23 -5.34 -2.72
CA ARG A 311 11.16 -4.36 -2.77
C ARG A 311 11.47 -3.31 -3.82
N VAL A 312 10.52 -3.06 -4.71
CA VAL A 312 10.56 -1.98 -5.70
C VAL A 312 9.47 -0.99 -5.34
N THR A 313 9.85 0.24 -4.98
CA THR A 313 8.92 1.30 -4.60
C THR A 313 8.91 2.41 -5.66
N TYR A 314 7.81 2.57 -6.38
CA TYR A 314 7.62 3.65 -7.35
C TYR A 314 7.03 4.88 -6.66
N SER A 315 7.59 6.05 -6.96
CA SER A 315 7.09 7.35 -6.49
C SER A 315 6.09 7.94 -7.48
N GLN A 316 5.52 9.10 -7.14
CA GLN A 316 4.65 9.84 -8.05
C GLN A 316 5.38 10.17 -9.37
N PRO A 317 4.73 9.96 -10.54
CA PRO A 317 5.28 10.36 -11.82
C PRO A 317 5.53 11.87 -11.87
N ILE A 318 6.66 12.26 -12.46
CA ILE A 318 7.06 13.65 -12.68
C ILE A 318 6.95 13.94 -14.17
N ASP A 319 6.13 14.92 -14.53
CA ASP A 319 6.01 15.40 -15.91
C ASP A 319 7.19 16.35 -16.22
N ALA A 320 8.10 15.89 -17.09
CA ALA A 320 9.28 16.68 -17.45
C ALA A 320 8.91 17.96 -18.23
N ALA A 321 7.73 18.03 -18.85
CA ALA A 321 7.27 19.23 -19.56
C ALA A 321 7.06 20.42 -18.59
N GLN A 322 6.71 20.13 -17.34
CA GLN A 322 6.45 21.13 -16.30
C GLN A 322 7.72 21.61 -15.60
N GLN A 323 8.88 20.99 -15.88
CA GLN A 323 10.16 21.35 -15.27
C GLN A 323 11.26 21.49 -16.35
N PRO A 324 11.42 22.68 -16.94
CA PRO A 324 12.43 22.94 -17.97
C PRO A 324 13.86 23.04 -17.42
N ASP A 325 14.02 23.24 -16.10
CA ASP A 325 15.32 23.26 -15.44
C ASP A 325 15.78 21.83 -15.14
N ALA A 326 16.80 21.38 -15.86
CA ALA A 326 17.33 20.02 -15.78
C ALA A 326 17.91 19.65 -14.41
N ASP A 327 18.52 20.60 -13.70
CA ASP A 327 19.10 20.34 -12.38
C ASP A 327 18.00 20.25 -11.32
N LYS A 328 16.96 21.09 -11.42
CA LYS A 328 15.75 20.94 -10.57
C LYS A 328 15.01 19.64 -10.84
N LEU A 329 14.88 19.22 -12.10
CA LEU A 329 14.25 17.94 -12.48
C LEU A 329 15.04 16.74 -11.90
N ARG A 330 16.37 16.77 -12.05
CA ARG A 330 17.28 15.78 -11.46
C ARG A 330 17.11 15.71 -9.95
N ASP A 331 17.13 16.87 -9.27
CA ASP A 331 17.03 16.93 -7.81
C ASP A 331 15.66 16.50 -7.29
N ALA A 332 14.59 16.79 -8.04
CA ALA A 332 13.25 16.28 -7.74
C ALA A 332 13.21 14.74 -7.84
N CYS A 333 13.78 14.16 -8.90
CA CYS A 333 13.89 12.72 -9.04
C CYS A 333 14.76 12.10 -7.94
N TYR A 334 15.90 12.73 -7.61
CA TYR A 334 16.77 12.28 -6.53
C TYR A 334 16.05 12.26 -5.18
N ARG A 335 15.33 13.34 -4.83
CA ARG A 335 14.51 13.39 -3.60
C ARG A 335 13.47 12.29 -3.58
N ALA A 336 12.75 12.08 -4.68
CA ALA A 336 11.75 11.02 -4.80
C ALA A 336 12.35 9.61 -4.68
N VAL A 337 13.60 9.36 -5.09
CA VAL A 337 14.25 8.05 -4.87
C VAL A 337 14.80 7.91 -3.43
N CYS A 338 15.32 9.00 -2.84
CA CYS A 338 15.87 9.01 -1.48
C CYS A 338 14.80 8.84 -0.40
N GLN A 339 13.68 9.51 -0.59
CA GLN A 339 12.47 9.39 0.20
C GLN A 339 11.40 9.06 -0.83
N PRO A 340 11.27 7.79 -1.25
CA PRO A 340 10.06 7.43 -1.97
C PRO A 340 8.98 7.73 -0.95
N GLU A 341 8.23 8.81 -1.17
CA GLU A 341 6.94 8.90 -0.54
C GLU A 341 6.29 7.58 -0.93
N PRO A 342 6.05 6.66 0.02
CA PRO A 342 5.37 5.43 -0.33
C PRO A 342 4.07 5.94 -0.91
N ALA A 343 3.88 5.80 -2.23
CA ALA A 343 2.78 6.45 -2.95
C ALA A 343 1.52 6.14 -2.15
N SER A 344 1.08 7.11 -1.34
CA SER A 344 0.44 6.91 -0.03
C SER A 344 -0.10 5.49 0.15
N GLU A 345 0.62 4.62 0.87
CA GLU A 345 0.17 3.31 1.36
C GLU A 345 -0.98 2.74 0.51
N ARG A 346 -0.62 2.19 -0.66
CA ARG A 346 -1.59 1.91 -1.70
C ARG A 346 -2.78 1.16 -1.14
N LEU A 347 -3.95 1.67 -1.48
CA LEU A 347 -5.25 1.07 -1.27
C LEU A 347 -5.29 -0.45 -1.45
N GLU A 348 -4.57 -1.02 -2.42
CA GLU A 348 -4.52 -2.47 -2.61
C GLU A 348 -3.80 -3.20 -1.46
N ASP A 349 -2.74 -2.60 -0.91
CA ASP A 349 -2.00 -3.09 0.26
C ASP A 349 -2.81 -2.84 1.55
N ARG A 350 -3.42 -1.65 1.70
CA ARG A 350 -4.38 -1.33 2.78
C ARG A 350 -5.62 -2.22 2.77
N LEU A 351 -5.99 -2.81 1.63
CA LEU A 351 -7.16 -3.68 1.44
C LEU A 351 -6.79 -5.12 1.08
N ARG A 352 -5.54 -5.57 1.32
CA ARG A 352 -5.16 -6.98 1.12
C ARG A 352 -6.02 -7.93 1.94
N TRP A 353 -6.44 -7.49 3.13
CA TRP A 353 -7.37 -8.21 3.99
C TRP A 353 -8.76 -8.38 3.38
N LEU A 354 -9.15 -7.52 2.43
CA LEU A 354 -10.46 -7.53 1.81
C LEU A 354 -10.44 -8.39 0.52
N PRO A 355 -11.21 -9.50 0.44
CA PRO A 355 -11.21 -10.38 -0.71
C PRO A 355 -11.57 -9.66 -2.02
N ARG A 356 -10.98 -10.10 -3.13
CA ARG A 356 -11.41 -9.64 -4.46
C ARG A 356 -12.83 -10.14 -4.74
N CYS A 357 -13.67 -9.25 -5.24
CA CYS A 357 -15.04 -9.57 -5.63
C CYS A 357 -15.07 -10.55 -6.81
N TRP A 358 -15.73 -11.70 -6.62
CA TRP A 358 -16.01 -12.66 -7.69
C TRP A 358 -17.05 -12.11 -8.65
N ARG A 359 -18.08 -11.44 -8.10
CA ARG A 359 -19.12 -10.76 -8.87
C ARG A 359 -18.99 -9.25 -8.67
N ARG A 360 -18.64 -8.55 -9.74
CA ARG A 360 -18.32 -7.10 -9.71
C ARG A 360 -19.56 -6.21 -9.65
N THR A 361 -20.66 -6.67 -10.24
CA THR A 361 -21.89 -5.87 -10.38
C THR A 361 -23.15 -6.71 -10.24
N ALA A 362 -24.25 -6.09 -9.84
CA ALA A 362 -25.60 -6.65 -9.88
C ALA A 362 -26.63 -5.60 -10.28
N SER A 363 -27.72 -6.03 -10.91
CA SER A 363 -28.82 -5.14 -11.31
C SER A 363 -30.15 -5.68 -10.79
N TYR A 364 -31.01 -4.81 -10.28
CA TYR A 364 -32.30 -5.17 -9.71
C TYR A 364 -33.38 -4.16 -10.12
N SER A 365 -34.60 -4.63 -10.33
CA SER A 365 -35.78 -3.77 -10.43
C SER A 365 -36.41 -3.59 -9.06
N ILE A 366 -36.84 -2.37 -8.73
CA ILE A 366 -37.56 -2.04 -7.49
C ILE A 366 -38.87 -1.30 -7.80
N LEU A 367 -39.77 -1.26 -6.82
CA LEU A 367 -41.05 -0.53 -6.88
C LEU A 367 -41.84 -0.82 -8.17
N GLY A 368 -42.13 -2.10 -8.42
CA GLY A 368 -42.91 -2.54 -9.58
C GLY A 368 -42.20 -2.38 -10.93
N GLY A 369 -40.88 -2.18 -10.93
CA GLY A 369 -40.10 -2.01 -12.16
C GLY A 369 -39.90 -0.57 -12.58
N ARG A 370 -40.36 0.42 -11.80
CA ARG A 370 -40.13 1.84 -12.12
C ARG A 370 -38.66 2.24 -12.10
N PHE A 371 -37.89 1.69 -11.15
CA PHE A 371 -36.48 2.04 -11.00
C PHE A 371 -35.59 0.81 -11.15
N ARG A 372 -34.45 1.02 -11.81
CA ARG A 372 -33.36 0.04 -11.95
C ARG A 372 -32.23 0.40 -11.02
N VAL A 373 -31.94 -0.46 -10.06
CA VAL A 373 -30.79 -0.34 -9.15
C VAL A 373 -29.61 -1.10 -9.74
N LYS A 374 -28.47 -0.42 -9.94
CA LYS A 374 -27.18 -1.04 -10.23
C LYS A 374 -26.32 -0.99 -8.97
N VAL A 375 -25.76 -2.14 -8.59
CA VAL A 375 -24.85 -2.29 -7.45
C VAL A 375 -23.47 -2.62 -7.99
N PHE A 376 -22.45 -1.94 -7.48
CA PHE A 376 -21.03 -2.10 -7.79
C PHE A 376 -20.29 -2.42 -6.50
N ASP A 377 -19.55 -3.52 -6.47
CA ASP A 377 -18.72 -3.89 -5.33
C ASP A 377 -17.26 -3.55 -5.63
N GLN A 378 -16.66 -2.66 -4.83
CA GLN A 378 -15.28 -2.18 -4.93
C GLN A 378 -14.88 -1.68 -6.34
N PRO A 379 -15.68 -0.80 -6.99
CA PRO A 379 -15.42 -0.37 -8.36
C PRO A 379 -14.03 0.26 -8.56
N GLY A 380 -13.44 0.85 -7.53
CA GLY A 380 -12.07 1.39 -7.58
C GLY A 380 -10.98 0.33 -7.82
N ARG A 381 -11.25 -0.96 -7.53
CA ARG A 381 -10.28 -2.05 -7.71
C ARG A 381 -10.27 -2.64 -9.12
N TRP A 382 -11.36 -2.51 -9.88
CA TRP A 382 -11.49 -3.24 -11.16
C TRP A 382 -12.06 -2.42 -12.32
N MET A 383 -12.77 -1.32 -12.05
CA MET A 383 -13.42 -0.54 -13.09
C MET A 383 -12.41 0.31 -13.85
N GLY A 384 -12.47 0.34 -15.18
CA GLY A 384 -11.63 1.21 -16.01
C GLY A 384 -11.93 2.69 -15.77
N VAL A 385 -11.00 3.58 -16.14
CA VAL A 385 -11.10 5.03 -15.88
C VAL A 385 -12.37 5.65 -16.46
N GLY A 386 -12.72 5.33 -17.71
CA GLY A 386 -13.91 5.87 -18.38
C GLY A 386 -15.23 5.51 -17.69
N PRO A 387 -15.54 4.21 -17.47
CA PRO A 387 -16.73 3.80 -16.74
C PRO A 387 -16.78 4.32 -15.30
N LEU A 388 -15.64 4.39 -14.60
CA LEU A 388 -15.59 4.91 -13.23
C LEU A 388 -15.89 6.41 -13.19
N ARG A 389 -15.41 7.18 -14.18
CA ARG A 389 -15.75 8.60 -14.35
C ARG A 389 -17.25 8.80 -14.57
N ARG A 390 -17.90 7.94 -15.35
CA ARG A 390 -19.36 8.00 -15.54
C ARG A 390 -20.12 7.70 -14.25
N LEU A 391 -19.72 6.66 -13.51
CA LEU A 391 -20.31 6.37 -12.21
C LEU A 391 -20.15 7.56 -11.26
N HIS A 392 -18.96 8.18 -11.22
CA HIS A 392 -18.72 9.39 -10.44
C HIS A 392 -19.66 10.54 -10.85
N GLN A 393 -19.83 10.80 -12.14
CA GLN A 393 -20.76 11.82 -12.65
C GLN A 393 -22.21 11.56 -12.25
N ASP A 394 -22.68 10.32 -12.32
CA ASP A 394 -24.04 9.96 -11.89
C ASP A 394 -24.26 10.21 -10.39
N LEU A 395 -23.26 9.89 -9.56
CA LEU A 395 -23.30 10.16 -8.12
C LEU A 395 -23.34 11.67 -7.84
N LEU A 396 -22.55 12.46 -8.57
CA LEU A 396 -22.57 13.92 -8.47
C LEU A 396 -23.92 14.52 -8.89
N ALA A 397 -24.55 13.98 -9.94
CA ALA A 397 -25.85 14.44 -10.40
C ALA A 397 -26.93 14.29 -9.32
N VAL A 398 -26.94 13.15 -8.61
CA VAL A 398 -27.85 12.94 -7.48
C VAL A 398 -27.48 13.84 -6.29
N ALA A 399 -26.18 13.97 -5.99
CA ALA A 399 -25.70 14.71 -4.83
C ALA A 399 -26.00 16.21 -4.91
N ARG A 400 -25.70 16.85 -6.06
CA ARG A 400 -25.91 18.30 -6.27
C ARG A 400 -27.36 18.75 -6.10
N GLU A 401 -28.32 17.86 -6.35
CA GLU A 401 -29.74 18.16 -6.16
C GLU A 401 -30.24 17.73 -4.76
N SER A 402 -29.40 17.06 -3.98
CA SER A 402 -29.73 16.54 -2.65
C SER A 402 -29.20 17.41 -1.51
N VAL A 403 -28.07 18.07 -1.71
CA VAL A 403 -27.36 18.92 -0.73
C VAL A 403 -26.97 20.26 -1.36
N ASP A 404 -26.85 21.31 -0.55
CA ASP A 404 -26.56 22.66 -1.04
C ASP A 404 -25.05 22.87 -1.27
N GLU A 405 -24.19 22.21 -0.49
CA GLU A 405 -22.73 22.18 -0.68
C GLU A 405 -22.24 20.74 -0.94
N MET A 406 -21.16 20.55 -1.69
CA MET A 406 -20.65 19.20 -1.96
C MET A 406 -19.69 18.73 -0.86
N PRO A 407 -19.84 17.52 -0.31
CA PRO A 407 -18.90 17.02 0.70
C PRO A 407 -17.52 16.76 0.08
N GLY A 408 -16.46 17.12 0.81
CA GLY A 408 -15.06 16.93 0.38
C GLY A 408 -14.49 15.51 0.59
N TYR A 409 -15.32 14.51 0.88
CA TYR A 409 -14.88 13.16 1.24
C TYR A 409 -15.59 12.05 0.44
N GLY A 410 -15.09 10.82 0.57
CA GLY A 410 -15.70 9.63 -0.04
C GLY A 410 -15.84 9.72 -1.56
N PRO A 411 -16.95 9.23 -2.15
CA PRO A 411 -17.10 9.12 -3.60
C PRO A 411 -17.19 10.47 -4.34
N PHE A 412 -17.19 11.60 -3.63
CA PHE A 412 -17.25 12.93 -4.22
C PHE A 412 -15.88 13.50 -4.59
N THR A 413 -14.80 12.92 -4.05
CA THR A 413 -13.42 13.34 -4.34
C THR A 413 -12.98 13.07 -5.79
N GLY A 414 -13.68 12.17 -6.49
CA GLY A 414 -13.30 11.70 -7.83
C GLY A 414 -12.06 10.81 -7.85
N GLN A 415 -11.39 10.62 -6.71
CA GLN A 415 -10.23 9.77 -6.60
C GLN A 415 -10.63 8.30 -6.72
N ARG A 416 -9.87 7.53 -7.51
CA ARG A 416 -10.08 6.08 -7.65
C ARG A 416 -10.04 5.36 -6.29
N SER A 417 -9.20 5.86 -5.38
CA SER A 417 -9.02 5.31 -4.04
C SER A 417 -10.32 5.25 -3.24
N ALA A 418 -11.12 6.31 -3.33
CA ALA A 418 -12.39 6.43 -2.65
C ALA A 418 -13.44 5.39 -3.07
N TYR A 419 -13.22 4.64 -4.15
CA TYR A 419 -14.15 3.65 -4.69
C TYR A 419 -13.78 2.20 -4.38
N ALA A 420 -12.60 1.92 -3.80
CA ALA A 420 -12.07 0.56 -3.80
C ALA A 420 -12.41 -0.27 -2.57
N ASN A 421 -12.81 0.35 -1.47
CA ASN A 421 -13.39 -0.32 -0.31
C ASN A 421 -14.90 -0.06 -0.21
N ARG A 422 -15.55 0.38 -1.29
CA ARG A 422 -16.97 0.77 -1.25
C ARG A 422 -17.85 -0.17 -2.03
N VAL A 423 -19.06 -0.34 -1.51
CA VAL A 423 -20.19 -0.92 -2.26
C VAL A 423 -21.11 0.24 -2.59
N ILE A 424 -21.43 0.41 -3.86
CA ILE A 424 -22.23 1.54 -4.33
C ILE A 424 -23.46 0.99 -5.03
N ALA A 425 -24.64 1.37 -4.57
CA ALA A 425 -25.89 1.11 -5.24
C ALA A 425 -26.50 2.43 -5.72
N ILE A 426 -26.77 2.53 -7.02
CA ILE A 426 -27.38 3.70 -7.65
C ILE A 426 -28.66 3.28 -8.37
N ALA A 427 -29.74 4.01 -8.14
CA ALA A 427 -31.03 3.82 -8.76
C ALA A 427 -31.18 4.77 -9.95
N TYR A 428 -31.66 4.25 -11.07
CA TYR A 428 -32.03 5.01 -12.26
C TYR A 428 -33.54 4.90 -12.47
N ASP A 429 -34.18 5.99 -12.87
CA ASP A 429 -35.54 5.93 -13.43
C ASP A 429 -35.48 5.22 -14.79
N ILE A 430 -36.31 4.19 -14.99
CA ILE A 430 -36.31 3.45 -16.25
C ILE A 430 -36.85 4.30 -17.40
N ALA A 431 -37.79 5.22 -17.13
CA ALA A 431 -38.41 6.02 -18.17
C ALA A 431 -37.44 7.06 -18.75
N THR A 432 -36.69 7.74 -17.89
CA THR A 432 -35.78 8.83 -18.30
C THR A 432 -34.33 8.40 -18.42
N GLY A 433 -33.94 7.28 -17.79
CA GLY A 433 -32.55 6.83 -17.69
C GLY A 433 -31.71 7.62 -16.69
N GLU A 434 -32.28 8.62 -16.01
CA GLU A 434 -31.55 9.49 -15.08
C GLU A 434 -31.28 8.81 -13.73
N PRO A 435 -30.12 9.11 -13.09
CA PRO A 435 -29.88 8.69 -11.72
C PRO A 435 -30.77 9.47 -10.73
N VAL A 436 -31.43 8.76 -9.82
CA VAL A 436 -32.41 9.34 -8.88
C VAL A 436 -31.99 9.27 -7.41
N ALA A 437 -31.23 8.25 -7.05
CA ALA A 437 -30.79 8.00 -5.69
C ALA A 437 -29.55 7.12 -5.67
N PHE A 438 -28.70 7.26 -4.66
CA PHE A 438 -27.65 6.28 -4.40
C PHE A 438 -27.44 6.06 -2.91
N THR A 439 -26.82 4.93 -2.59
CA THR A 439 -26.27 4.61 -1.27
C THR A 439 -24.85 4.05 -1.45
N ALA A 440 -23.92 4.48 -0.61
CA ALA A 440 -22.52 4.10 -0.68
C ALA A 440 -22.03 3.61 0.69
N MET A 441 -21.86 2.29 0.82
CA MET A 441 -21.33 1.63 2.02
C MET A 441 -19.82 1.46 1.92
N VAL A 442 -19.13 1.37 3.05
CA VAL A 442 -17.67 1.22 3.14
C VAL A 442 -17.31 -0.03 3.91
N TYR A 443 -16.37 -0.82 3.40
CA TYR A 443 -15.72 -1.90 4.12
C TYR A 443 -14.57 -1.35 4.97
N LEU A 444 -14.65 -1.59 6.27
CA LEU A 444 -13.66 -1.19 7.26
C LEU A 444 -13.05 -2.43 7.91
N SER A 445 -11.78 -2.35 8.28
CA SER A 445 -11.09 -3.40 9.02
C SER A 445 -11.08 -3.11 10.51
N VAL A 446 -11.41 -4.11 11.31
CA VAL A 446 -11.21 -4.12 12.76
C VAL A 446 -10.50 -5.40 13.17
N SER A 447 -9.74 -5.34 14.26
CA SER A 447 -9.07 -6.49 14.86
C SER A 447 -9.79 -6.82 16.16
N LEU A 448 -10.64 -7.84 16.17
CA LEU A 448 -11.33 -8.25 17.39
C LEU A 448 -10.49 -9.28 18.15
N ASP A 449 -10.39 -9.13 19.46
CA ASP A 449 -9.64 -10.05 20.32
C ASP A 449 -10.20 -11.49 20.30
N GLU A 450 -9.33 -12.48 20.53
CA GLU A 450 -9.63 -13.93 20.50
C GLU A 450 -10.79 -14.33 21.43
N ARG A 451 -11.09 -13.56 22.49
CA ARG A 451 -12.19 -13.83 23.42
C ARG A 451 -13.58 -13.51 22.86
N THR A 452 -13.65 -12.69 21.82
CA THR A 452 -14.90 -12.26 21.17
C THR A 452 -15.17 -12.99 19.85
N SER A 453 -14.18 -13.71 19.30
CA SER A 453 -14.29 -14.43 18.02
C SER A 453 -14.35 -15.94 18.25
N ALA A 454 -15.39 -16.61 17.74
CA ALA A 454 -15.68 -18.04 17.96
C ALA A 454 -14.79 -19.01 17.16
N SER A 455 -13.49 -18.70 16.97
CA SER A 455 -12.56 -19.45 16.13
C SER A 455 -11.26 -19.73 16.88
N PHE A 456 -11.24 -20.79 17.68
CA PHE A 456 -10.01 -21.34 18.27
C PHE A 456 -9.19 -22.02 17.16
N LEU A 457 -7.92 -21.60 17.00
CA LEU A 457 -6.83 -22.17 16.16
C LEU A 457 -6.32 -21.24 15.03
N ASP A 458 -5.79 -20.04 15.33
CA ASP A 458 -4.62 -19.48 14.63
C ASP A 458 -4.12 -18.20 15.32
N ARG A 459 -2.81 -18.03 15.54
CA ARG A 459 -2.23 -16.84 16.22
C ARG A 459 -2.08 -15.61 15.31
N GLN A 460 -2.70 -15.60 14.13
CA GLN A 460 -2.80 -14.45 13.22
C GLN A 460 -4.10 -14.50 12.41
N ALA A 461 -5.26 -14.37 13.06
CA ALA A 461 -6.53 -14.26 12.35
C ALA A 461 -6.58 -12.96 11.49
N PRO A 462 -7.08 -13.01 10.24
CA PRO A 462 -7.24 -11.81 9.41
C PRO A 462 -8.26 -10.85 10.03
N PRO A 463 -8.13 -9.51 9.81
CA PRO A 463 -9.04 -8.54 10.41
C PRO A 463 -10.48 -8.75 9.92
N GLU A 464 -11.44 -8.46 10.80
CA GLU A 464 -12.87 -8.58 10.49
C GLU A 464 -13.34 -7.43 9.59
N VAL A 465 -14.21 -7.77 8.62
CA VAL A 465 -14.86 -6.82 7.72
C VAL A 465 -16.10 -6.24 8.40
N VAL A 466 -16.04 -4.96 8.76
CA VAL A 466 -17.19 -4.17 9.21
C VAL A 466 -17.76 -3.38 8.04
N ILE A 467 -19.08 -3.35 7.88
CA ILE A 467 -19.76 -2.54 6.85
C ILE A 467 -20.26 -1.25 7.47
N HIS A 468 -19.59 -0.14 7.19
CA HIS A 468 -20.12 1.18 7.51
C HIS A 468 -21.22 1.55 6.51
N LEU A 469 -22.41 1.88 7.01
CA LEU A 469 -23.61 2.09 6.20
C LEU A 469 -23.48 3.31 5.26
N GLY A 470 -22.68 4.30 5.66
CA GLY A 470 -22.28 5.43 4.83
C GLY A 470 -23.46 6.30 4.37
N LEU A 471 -23.27 6.97 3.23
CA LEU A 471 -24.17 8.03 2.77
C LEU A 471 -25.28 7.49 1.88
N THR A 472 -26.50 7.97 2.10
CA THR A 472 -27.65 7.75 1.21
C THR A 472 -28.23 9.08 0.76
N MET A 473 -28.32 9.30 -0.55
CA MET A 473 -28.84 10.52 -1.15
C MET A 473 -29.97 10.21 -2.12
N ILE A 474 -30.99 11.06 -2.10
CA ILE A 474 -32.18 10.97 -2.96
C ILE A 474 -32.49 12.38 -3.45
N ARG A 475 -32.54 12.54 -4.78
CA ARG A 475 -32.95 13.77 -5.47
C ARG A 475 -34.26 14.29 -4.90
N ARG A 476 -34.40 15.61 -4.72
CA ARG A 476 -35.55 16.24 -4.03
C ARG A 476 -36.90 15.79 -4.63
N ALA A 477 -37.00 15.75 -5.96
CA ALA A 477 -38.20 15.31 -6.68
C ALA A 477 -38.63 13.85 -6.41
N PHE A 478 -37.71 13.01 -5.91
CA PHE A 478 -37.94 11.58 -5.67
C PHE A 478 -38.07 11.21 -4.19
N ARG A 479 -37.98 12.19 -3.29
CA ARG A 479 -38.21 11.98 -1.84
C ARG A 479 -39.67 11.57 -1.57
N GLY A 480 -39.89 10.80 -0.50
CA GLY A 480 -41.23 10.28 -0.17
C GLY A 480 -41.69 9.05 -0.99
N GLN A 481 -41.02 8.72 -2.11
CA GLN A 481 -41.41 7.61 -2.99
C GLN A 481 -40.96 6.21 -2.50
N ARG A 482 -40.55 6.07 -1.23
CA ARG A 482 -40.12 4.80 -0.60
C ARG A 482 -38.97 4.08 -1.33
N ILE A 483 -38.08 4.81 -2.00
CA ILE A 483 -36.91 4.28 -2.74
C ILE A 483 -35.81 3.77 -1.80
N GLN A 484 -35.63 4.40 -0.64
CA GLN A 484 -34.55 4.13 0.30
C GLN A 484 -34.51 2.66 0.76
N THR A 485 -35.64 2.12 1.25
CA THR A 485 -35.66 0.75 1.80
C THR A 485 -35.33 -0.33 0.75
N PRO A 486 -35.94 -0.34 -0.45
CA PRO A 486 -35.53 -1.26 -1.51
C PRO A 486 -34.06 -1.10 -1.92
N LEU A 487 -33.58 0.13 -2.10
CA LEU A 487 -32.19 0.42 -2.47
C LEU A 487 -31.21 -0.17 -1.44
N PHE A 488 -31.48 0.07 -0.16
CA PHE A 488 -30.70 -0.41 0.96
C PHE A 488 -30.74 -1.94 1.13
N LYS A 489 -31.86 -2.59 0.83
CA LYS A 489 -31.91 -4.06 0.81
C LYS A 489 -31.08 -4.68 -0.31
N LYS A 490 -31.04 -4.03 -1.47
CA LYS A 490 -30.34 -4.56 -2.66
C LYS A 490 -28.83 -4.43 -2.55
N ILE A 491 -28.31 -3.38 -1.91
CA ILE A 491 -26.86 -3.18 -1.78
C ILE A 491 -26.19 -4.31 -0.99
N PHE A 492 -26.83 -4.91 0.02
CA PHE A 492 -26.26 -6.02 0.81
C PHE A 492 -26.16 -7.36 0.08
N LEU A 493 -26.87 -7.56 -1.03
CA LEU A 493 -26.89 -8.85 -1.72
C LEU A 493 -25.54 -9.19 -2.38
N LEU A 494 -24.81 -8.18 -2.85
CA LEU A 494 -23.52 -8.39 -3.52
C LEU A 494 -22.39 -8.66 -2.50
N PRO A 495 -22.27 -7.92 -1.38
CA PRO A 495 -21.39 -8.27 -0.26
C PRO A 495 -21.66 -9.66 0.31
N MET A 496 -22.93 -10.05 0.48
CA MET A 496 -23.34 -11.39 0.92
C MET A 496 -22.68 -12.49 0.07
N TRP A 497 -22.72 -12.31 -1.25
CA TRP A 497 -22.14 -13.26 -2.19
C TRP A 497 -20.61 -13.22 -2.18
N ASN A 498 -20.01 -12.03 -2.27
CA ASN A 498 -18.56 -11.87 -2.42
C ASN A 498 -17.78 -12.18 -1.15
N LEU A 499 -18.33 -11.86 0.02
CA LEU A 499 -17.71 -12.15 1.32
C LEU A 499 -18.11 -13.53 1.86
N LYS A 500 -19.02 -14.25 1.18
CA LYS A 500 -19.54 -15.57 1.57
C LYS A 500 -20.07 -15.59 3.01
N ARG A 501 -20.69 -14.49 3.44
CA ARG A 501 -21.24 -14.29 4.79
C ARG A 501 -22.68 -13.80 4.70
N LEU A 502 -23.51 -14.29 5.62
CA LEU A 502 -24.91 -13.88 5.75
C LEU A 502 -25.12 -12.85 6.86
N ARG A 503 -24.12 -12.69 7.73
CA ARG A 503 -24.11 -11.76 8.85
C ARG A 503 -22.96 -10.80 8.73
N PHE A 504 -23.23 -9.52 9.00
CA PHE A 504 -22.22 -8.47 9.00
C PHE A 504 -22.37 -7.58 10.22
N THR A 505 -21.25 -7.26 10.85
CA THR A 505 -21.13 -6.12 11.74
C THR A 505 -21.32 -4.85 10.92
N VAL A 506 -22.18 -3.96 11.39
CA VAL A 506 -22.47 -2.68 10.74
C VAL A 506 -22.20 -1.52 11.67
N THR A 507 -21.77 -0.40 11.10
CA THR A 507 -21.62 0.86 11.83
C THR A 507 -22.34 2.00 11.12
N ASN A 508 -22.80 2.97 11.89
CA ASN A 508 -23.46 4.17 11.40
C ASN A 508 -22.94 5.38 12.17
N ILE A 509 -22.83 6.53 11.50
CA ILE A 509 -22.64 7.82 12.15
C ILE A 509 -23.66 8.78 11.54
N ALA A 510 -24.46 9.44 12.38
CA ALA A 510 -25.50 10.34 11.89
C ALA A 510 -25.91 11.37 12.95
N ALA A 511 -26.20 12.59 12.48
CA ALA A 511 -26.98 13.59 13.21
C ALA A 511 -28.49 13.50 12.94
N SER A 512 -28.94 12.82 11.87
CA SER A 512 -30.37 12.82 11.50
C SER A 512 -31.18 11.78 12.29
N PRO A 513 -32.35 12.13 12.88
CA PRO A 513 -33.24 11.17 13.54
C PRO A 513 -33.67 10.03 12.62
N ALA A 514 -33.95 10.32 11.35
CA ALA A 514 -34.32 9.30 10.38
C ALA A 514 -33.24 8.23 10.15
N GLY A 515 -31.97 8.63 10.14
CA GLY A 515 -30.83 7.72 10.05
C GLY A 515 -30.70 6.86 11.31
N ILE A 516 -30.70 7.50 12.47
CA ILE A 516 -30.56 6.84 13.78
C ILE A 516 -31.69 5.83 14.00
N GLY A 517 -32.94 6.26 13.79
CA GLY A 517 -34.12 5.42 13.98
C GLY A 517 -34.20 4.26 12.98
N ALA A 518 -33.76 4.47 11.73
CA ALA A 518 -33.67 3.40 10.76
C ALA A 518 -32.68 2.31 11.19
N VAL A 519 -31.51 2.70 11.71
CA VAL A 519 -30.52 1.72 12.17
C VAL A 519 -31.06 0.91 13.35
N SER A 520 -31.62 1.58 14.36
CA SER A 520 -32.22 0.90 15.51
C SER A 520 -33.38 -0.05 15.16
N ASP A 521 -34.17 0.27 14.13
CA ASP A 521 -35.34 -0.57 13.76
C ASP A 521 -35.03 -1.70 12.76
N TYR A 522 -33.98 -1.57 11.93
CA TYR A 522 -33.70 -2.53 10.85
C TYR A 522 -32.55 -3.50 11.16
N PHE A 523 -31.72 -3.20 12.14
CA PHE A 523 -30.56 -4.01 12.52
C PHE A 523 -30.76 -4.65 13.89
N PHE A 524 -29.90 -5.61 14.22
CA PHE A 524 -29.92 -6.37 15.47
C PHE A 524 -28.75 -5.98 16.35
N ASN A 525 -28.87 -6.22 17.66
CA ASN A 525 -27.83 -5.92 18.64
C ASN A 525 -27.26 -4.49 18.47
N VAL A 526 -28.14 -3.51 18.23
CA VAL A 526 -27.71 -2.14 17.97
C VAL A 526 -27.44 -1.44 19.28
N TYR A 527 -26.28 -0.79 19.40
CA TYR A 527 -25.96 0.12 20.48
C TYR A 527 -25.25 1.40 19.96
N PRO A 528 -25.65 2.58 20.44
CA PRO A 528 -26.87 2.85 21.20
C PRO A 528 -28.10 2.74 20.28
N GLU A 529 -29.24 2.35 20.85
CA GLU A 529 -30.54 2.46 20.20
C GLU A 529 -31.49 3.32 21.02
N TYR A 530 -32.39 4.05 20.35
CA TYR A 530 -33.24 5.06 20.99
C TYR A 530 -34.26 4.51 22.01
N ARG A 531 -34.47 3.19 22.04
CA ARG A 531 -35.33 2.52 23.03
C ARG A 531 -34.56 1.93 24.20
N CYS A 532 -33.23 2.05 24.20
CA CYS A 532 -32.33 1.61 25.26
C CYS A 532 -32.53 0.15 25.71
N GLN A 533 -32.96 -0.76 24.83
CA GLN A 533 -33.21 -2.17 25.20
C GLN A 533 -31.94 -3.01 25.18
N ASN A 534 -30.92 -2.59 24.42
CA ASN A 534 -29.62 -3.24 24.40
C ASN A 534 -28.64 -2.46 25.28
N THR A 535 -27.83 -3.19 26.05
CA THR A 535 -26.72 -2.61 26.81
C THR A 535 -25.43 -2.60 25.99
N CYS A 536 -24.51 -1.68 26.33
CA CYS A 536 -23.19 -1.65 25.71
C CYS A 536 -22.43 -2.94 26.03
N GLN A 537 -22.02 -3.68 24.99
CA GLN A 537 -21.14 -4.83 25.12
C GLN A 537 -19.70 -4.41 24.82
N ALA A 538 -18.72 -5.22 25.22
CA ALA A 538 -17.31 -5.00 24.89
C ALA A 538 -17.11 -4.88 23.36
N PHE A 539 -17.78 -5.74 22.61
CA PHE A 539 -17.84 -5.71 21.14
C PHE A 539 -18.23 -4.33 20.57
N HIS A 540 -19.30 -3.71 21.08
CA HIS A 540 -19.75 -2.39 20.59
C HIS A 540 -18.67 -1.33 20.80
N ARG A 541 -18.04 -1.32 21.97
CA ARG A 541 -17.01 -0.35 22.31
C ARG A 541 -15.75 -0.55 21.47
N GLU A 542 -15.29 -1.79 21.36
CA GLU A 542 -14.08 -2.14 20.61
C GLU A 542 -14.21 -1.79 19.12
N VAL A 543 -15.37 -2.09 18.50
CA VAL A 543 -15.63 -1.71 17.11
C VAL A 543 -15.66 -0.19 16.95
N ALA A 544 -16.35 0.54 17.84
CA ALA A 544 -16.45 1.99 17.75
C ALA A 544 -15.08 2.67 17.90
N GLU A 545 -14.30 2.28 18.90
CA GLU A 545 -12.96 2.83 19.16
C GLU A 545 -12.01 2.58 17.99
N GLN A 546 -12.00 1.37 17.43
CA GLN A 546 -11.15 1.04 16.28
C GLN A 546 -11.59 1.76 15.00
N VAL A 547 -12.90 1.85 14.75
CA VAL A 547 -13.41 2.53 13.56
C VAL A 547 -13.13 4.03 13.62
N LEU A 548 -13.41 4.68 14.75
CA LEU A 548 -13.23 6.13 14.89
C LEU A 548 -11.75 6.53 14.94
N SER A 549 -10.87 5.70 15.52
CA SER A 549 -9.43 5.98 15.55
C SER A 549 -8.75 5.80 14.19
N ARG A 550 -9.15 4.80 13.38
CA ARG A 550 -8.45 4.43 12.13
C ARG A 550 -9.14 4.93 10.86
N HIS A 551 -10.46 5.07 10.88
CA HIS A 551 -11.27 5.18 9.65
C HIS A 551 -12.14 6.43 9.58
N ARG A 552 -12.01 7.40 10.50
CA ARG A 552 -12.80 8.66 10.52
C ARG A 552 -12.86 9.42 9.19
N HIS A 553 -11.77 9.37 8.41
CA HIS A 553 -11.66 10.00 7.09
C HIS A 553 -12.64 9.41 6.05
N GLU A 554 -13.10 8.17 6.23
CA GLU A 554 -13.98 7.49 5.26
C GLU A 554 -15.42 8.06 5.24
N PHE A 555 -15.84 8.68 6.34
CA PHE A 555 -17.16 9.28 6.50
C PHE A 555 -17.09 10.77 6.81
N GLY A 556 -15.92 11.40 6.64
CA GLY A 556 -15.75 12.83 6.77
C GLY A 556 -15.87 13.34 8.20
N CYS A 557 -15.55 12.53 9.20
CA CYS A 557 -15.56 13.01 10.59
C CYS A 557 -14.32 13.89 10.84
N SER A 558 -14.52 15.01 11.56
CA SER A 558 -13.48 15.98 11.89
C SER A 558 -12.29 15.35 12.61
N GLU A 559 -11.07 15.79 12.27
CA GLU A 559 -9.88 15.39 13.01
C GLU A 559 -9.87 15.88 14.46
N LYS A 560 -10.63 16.94 14.75
CA LYS A 560 -10.83 17.50 16.10
C LYS A 560 -11.94 16.82 16.88
N ALA A 561 -12.71 15.93 16.24
CA ALA A 561 -13.85 15.31 16.88
C ALA A 561 -13.41 14.41 18.04
N VAL A 562 -14.20 14.40 19.11
CA VAL A 562 -13.93 13.62 20.31
C VAL A 562 -15.03 12.57 20.48
N PHE A 563 -14.65 11.29 20.46
CA PHE A 563 -15.57 10.20 20.75
C PHE A 563 -15.79 10.05 22.26
N GLU A 564 -17.05 10.07 22.69
CA GLU A 564 -17.45 9.84 24.08
C GLU A 564 -17.88 8.37 24.28
N PRO A 565 -17.04 7.50 24.89
CA PRO A 565 -17.28 6.04 24.88
C PRO A 565 -18.48 5.56 25.69
N ARG A 566 -19.08 6.43 26.52
CA ARG A 566 -20.26 6.11 27.33
C ARG A 566 -21.55 6.30 26.55
N THR A 567 -21.66 7.43 25.85
CA THR A 567 -22.85 7.86 25.12
C THR A 567 -22.79 7.49 23.64
N PHE A 568 -21.59 7.16 23.14
CA PHE A 568 -21.28 6.94 21.73
C PHE A 568 -21.51 8.19 20.85
N VAL A 569 -21.54 9.37 21.47
CA VAL A 569 -21.59 10.64 20.76
C VAL A 569 -20.19 11.00 20.28
N VAL A 570 -20.08 11.40 19.02
CA VAL A 570 -18.87 11.93 18.41
C VAL A 570 -19.02 13.46 18.40
N ARG A 571 -18.43 14.10 19.41
CA ARG A 571 -18.53 15.54 19.62
C ARG A 571 -17.77 16.30 18.55
N GLY A 572 -18.38 17.33 17.96
CA GLY A 572 -17.72 18.14 16.93
C GLY A 572 -17.40 17.39 15.63
N SER A 573 -18.14 16.31 15.32
CA SER A 573 -17.91 15.49 14.12
C SER A 573 -17.97 16.32 12.82
N ASN A 574 -18.92 17.26 12.75
CA ASN A 574 -19.15 18.13 11.59
C ASN A 574 -18.57 19.55 11.76
N ASP A 575 -17.57 19.77 12.63
CA ASP A 575 -16.91 21.07 12.80
C ASP A 575 -16.28 21.56 11.46
N PRO A 576 -16.60 22.78 10.95
CA PRO A 576 -16.05 23.33 9.70
C PRO A 576 -14.53 23.46 9.70
N ALA A 577 -13.91 23.59 10.88
CA ALA A 577 -12.47 23.73 11.04
C ALA A 577 -11.74 22.37 11.08
N GLY A 578 -12.27 21.34 10.39
CA GLY A 578 -11.64 20.03 10.24
C GLY A 578 -12.52 18.86 9.78
N GLY A 579 -13.84 19.01 9.62
CA GLY A 579 -14.80 17.93 9.39
C GLY A 579 -15.72 18.07 8.17
N GLY A 580 -16.60 17.09 8.05
CA GLY A 580 -17.61 16.92 7.02
C GLY A 580 -18.68 17.97 7.15
N ALA A 581 -19.11 18.49 6.01
CA ALA A 581 -19.90 19.70 5.91
C ALA A 581 -21.12 19.74 6.86
N TYR A 582 -21.31 20.89 7.52
CA TYR A 582 -22.38 21.23 8.47
C TYR A 582 -23.80 20.84 7.99
N GLN A 583 -24.02 20.77 6.68
CA GLN A 583 -25.25 20.34 6.01
C GLN A 583 -25.73 18.90 6.32
N PHE A 584 -24.91 18.07 6.95
CA PHE A 584 -25.33 16.73 7.40
C PHE A 584 -26.03 16.75 8.77
N ILE A 585 -25.96 17.88 9.47
CA ILE A 585 -26.76 18.17 10.64
C ILE A 585 -28.18 18.43 10.14
N LYS A 586 -29.07 17.47 10.40
CA LYS A 586 -30.47 17.53 9.96
C LYS A 586 -31.38 17.37 11.16
N ASP A 587 -31.55 18.47 11.88
CA ASP A 587 -32.65 18.65 12.82
C ASP A 587 -33.76 19.47 12.14
N ASP A 588 -34.30 18.91 11.06
CA ASP A 588 -35.31 19.56 10.23
C ASP A 588 -36.57 18.67 10.12
N PRO A 589 -37.73 19.22 9.73
CA PRO A 589 -38.95 18.42 9.58
C PRO A 589 -38.83 17.26 8.59
N VAL A 590 -37.90 17.32 7.62
CA VAL A 590 -37.70 16.34 6.55
C VAL A 590 -36.90 15.12 7.04
N SER A 591 -36.10 15.30 8.08
CA SER A 591 -35.23 14.30 8.69
C SER A 591 -35.82 13.64 9.93
N ARG A 592 -37.06 13.99 10.30
CA ARG A 592 -37.81 13.33 11.37
C ARG A 592 -38.00 11.84 11.08
N TYR A 593 -37.89 11.05 12.14
CA TYR A 593 -38.30 9.66 12.12
C TYR A 593 -39.77 9.50 12.46
N ARG A 594 -40.38 8.40 11.99
CA ARG A 594 -41.80 8.09 12.20
C ARG A 594 -42.19 7.83 13.67
N ASP A 595 -41.21 7.57 14.52
CA ASP A 595 -41.37 7.28 15.94
C ASP A 595 -40.85 8.48 16.73
N GLU A 596 -41.72 9.17 17.47
CA GLU A 596 -41.39 10.42 18.15
C GLU A 596 -40.40 10.21 19.30
N GLU A 597 -40.33 9.00 19.86
CA GLU A 597 -39.32 8.63 20.86
C GLU A 597 -37.90 8.78 20.31
N CYS A 598 -37.69 8.39 19.04
CA CYS A 598 -36.41 8.56 18.37
C CYS A 598 -36.07 10.04 18.15
N ASN A 599 -37.05 10.86 17.75
CA ASN A 599 -36.83 12.29 17.54
C ASN A 599 -36.45 13.00 18.86
N ARG A 600 -37.14 12.65 19.95
CA ARG A 600 -36.81 13.14 21.30
C ARG A 600 -35.43 12.70 21.76
N TYR A 601 -35.10 11.41 21.62
CA TYR A 601 -33.78 10.86 21.96
C TYR A 601 -32.64 11.62 21.28
N CYS A 602 -32.79 11.97 20.00
CA CYS A 602 -31.76 12.74 19.28
C CYS A 602 -31.66 14.18 19.77
N ARG A 603 -32.79 14.87 20.01
CA ARG A 603 -32.80 16.26 20.52
C ARG A 603 -32.21 16.38 21.93
N GLU A 604 -32.40 15.38 22.78
CA GLU A 604 -31.87 15.37 24.14
C GLU A 604 -30.39 14.93 24.18
N GLY A 605 -29.97 14.09 23.23
CA GLY A 605 -28.65 13.45 23.23
C GLY A 605 -27.57 14.13 22.38
N LEU A 606 -27.93 14.99 21.43
CA LEU A 606 -26.98 15.60 20.48
C LEU A 606 -27.00 17.12 20.53
N ASP A 607 -25.81 17.74 20.59
CA ASP A 607 -25.65 19.16 20.36
C ASP A 607 -25.44 19.43 18.86
N TYR A 608 -26.53 19.77 18.16
CA TYR A 608 -26.48 20.12 16.75
C TYR A 608 -25.71 21.40 16.46
N SER A 609 -25.62 22.33 17.41
CA SER A 609 -24.82 23.55 17.25
C SER A 609 -23.32 23.27 17.39
N GLY A 610 -22.96 22.27 18.18
CA GLY A 610 -21.60 21.73 18.29
C GLY A 610 -21.21 20.83 17.11
N GLY A 611 -22.17 20.39 16.29
CA GLY A 611 -21.93 19.49 15.17
C GLY A 611 -21.78 18.02 15.58
N ASP A 612 -22.46 17.63 16.65
CA ASP A 612 -22.43 16.27 17.19
C ASP A 612 -23.11 15.24 16.28
N GLU A 613 -22.59 14.01 16.31
CA GLU A 613 -23.22 12.86 15.66
C GLU A 613 -23.28 11.65 16.60
N LEU A 614 -24.28 10.80 16.42
CA LEU A 614 -24.39 9.54 17.12
C LEU A 614 -23.70 8.43 16.31
N PHE A 615 -22.74 7.74 16.93
CA PHE A 615 -22.13 6.55 16.35
C PHE A 615 -22.86 5.29 16.85
N GLN A 616 -23.32 4.43 15.95
CA GLN A 616 -24.02 3.19 16.30
C GLN A 616 -23.26 1.99 15.75
N VAL A 617 -23.18 0.93 16.54
CA VAL A 617 -22.68 -0.40 16.16
C VAL A 617 -23.84 -1.38 16.24
N GLY A 618 -23.95 -2.29 15.28
CA GLY A 618 -24.92 -3.37 15.34
C GLY A 618 -24.60 -4.46 14.33
N GLU A 619 -25.57 -5.32 14.05
CA GLU A 619 -25.43 -6.47 13.16
C GLU A 619 -26.58 -6.56 12.17
N VAL A 620 -26.29 -6.99 10.95
CA VAL A 620 -27.31 -7.37 9.96
C VAL A 620 -27.24 -8.85 9.68
N ASP A 621 -28.40 -9.50 9.66
CA ASP A 621 -28.57 -10.83 9.08
C ASP A 621 -29.35 -10.66 7.77
N VAL A 622 -28.69 -10.89 6.63
CA VAL A 622 -29.24 -10.58 5.30
C VAL A 622 -30.47 -11.44 5.02
N ILE A 623 -30.45 -12.72 5.42
CA ILE A 623 -31.60 -13.62 5.26
C ILE A 623 -32.75 -13.08 6.12
N ARG A 624 -32.55 -12.88 7.42
CA ARG A 624 -33.60 -12.38 8.31
C ARG A 624 -34.15 -11.02 7.85
N SER A 625 -33.31 -10.16 7.28
CA SER A 625 -33.69 -8.83 6.76
C SER A 625 -34.48 -8.89 5.45
N LEU A 626 -34.19 -9.89 4.60
CA LEU A 626 -34.97 -10.19 3.40
C LEU A 626 -36.34 -10.79 3.76
N TRP A 627 -36.37 -11.74 4.70
CA TRP A 627 -37.56 -12.46 5.17
C TRP A 627 -38.40 -11.71 6.20
N ALA A 628 -37.90 -10.62 6.78
CA ALA A 628 -38.67 -9.68 7.60
C ALA A 628 -39.73 -8.93 6.75
N SER A 629 -40.71 -9.69 6.28
CA SER A 629 -41.96 -9.22 5.69
C SER A 629 -42.77 -8.46 6.76
N ARG A 630 -43.81 -7.73 6.33
CA ARG A 630 -44.72 -7.01 7.23
C ARG A 630 -45.33 -7.91 8.32
N ALA A 631 -45.42 -9.23 8.08
CA ALA A 631 -46.01 -10.20 9.00
C ALA A 631 -45.10 -10.52 10.21
N SER A 632 -43.77 -10.62 10.06
CA SER A 632 -42.88 -10.86 11.20
C SER A 632 -42.77 -9.63 12.11
N ARG A 633 -42.88 -8.41 11.54
CA ARG A 633 -42.92 -7.15 12.27
C ARG A 633 -44.17 -6.97 13.13
N ARG A 634 -45.34 -7.44 12.67
CA ARG A 634 -46.55 -7.49 13.50
C ARG A 634 -46.41 -8.49 14.65
N ARG A 635 -45.86 -9.69 14.38
CA ARG A 635 -45.65 -10.73 15.42
C ARG A 635 -44.58 -10.36 16.45
N LEU A 636 -43.48 -9.72 16.06
CA LEU A 636 -42.45 -9.21 16.98
C LEU A 636 -42.96 -8.04 17.82
N ARG A 637 -43.80 -7.15 17.25
CA ARG A 637 -44.48 -6.09 18.00
C ARG A 637 -45.54 -6.62 18.98
N GLN A 638 -46.28 -7.66 18.60
CA GLN A 638 -47.26 -8.30 19.49
C GLN A 638 -46.59 -9.11 20.61
N LYS A 639 -45.50 -9.84 20.34
CA LYS A 639 -44.72 -10.53 21.39
C LYS A 639 -44.04 -9.54 22.36
N ARG A 640 -43.58 -8.38 21.90
CA ARG A 640 -42.95 -7.34 22.74
C ARG A 640 -43.94 -6.55 23.61
N LYS A 641 -45.20 -6.39 23.19
CA LYS A 641 -46.25 -5.77 24.04
C LYS A 641 -46.71 -6.68 25.20
N ALA A 642 -46.34 -7.96 25.17
CA ALA A 642 -46.75 -8.96 26.16
C ALA A 642 -45.70 -9.20 27.28
N GLN A 643 -44.56 -8.51 27.27
CA GLN A 643 -43.60 -8.55 28.37
C GLN A 643 -43.67 -7.23 29.15
N PRO A 644 -43.95 -7.27 30.47
CA PRO A 644 -43.87 -6.07 31.29
C PRO A 644 -42.41 -5.60 31.41
N PRO A 645 -42.18 -4.29 31.61
CA PRO A 645 -40.83 -3.75 31.74
C PRO A 645 -40.13 -4.36 32.97
N PRO A 646 -38.81 -4.62 32.89
CA PRO A 646 -38.05 -5.06 34.06
C PRO A 646 -38.06 -3.94 35.11
N GLU A 647 -38.47 -4.28 36.33
CA GLU A 647 -38.47 -3.37 37.47
C GLU A 647 -37.07 -2.82 37.72
N LEU A 648 -37.02 -1.50 37.91
CA LEU A 648 -35.86 -0.78 38.45
C LEU A 648 -35.51 -1.36 39.83
N GLN A 649 -34.45 -2.15 39.94
CA GLN A 649 -33.80 -2.36 41.23
C GLN A 649 -32.82 -1.20 41.48
N ALA A 650 -33.37 -0.14 42.07
CA ALA A 650 -32.61 0.85 42.81
C ALA A 650 -32.62 0.45 44.29
N ASN A 651 -31.42 0.37 44.88
CA ASN A 651 -31.08 0.48 46.30
C ASN A 651 -32.02 -0.14 47.37
N SER A 652 -31.58 -1.26 47.92
CA SER A 652 -31.51 -1.50 49.38
C SER A 652 -30.38 -2.47 49.69
#